data_AF-A0A6P2RF76-F1
#
_entry.id   AF-A0A6P2RF76-F1
#
_cell.length_a   1.000
_cell.length_b   1.000
_cell.length_c   1.000
_cell.angle_alpha   90.00
_cell.angle_beta   90.00
_cell.angle_gamma   90.00
#
_symmetry.space_group_name_H-M   'P 1'
#
loop_
_entity.id
_entity.type
_entity.pdbx_description
1 polymer ?
#
loop_
_entity_poly.entity_id
_entity_poly.type
_entity_poly.pdbx_seq_one_letter_code
_entity_poly.pdbx_strand_id
1 'polypeptide(L)'
;MSESNHGPFQSGMSEVPLDDLFSTPSPIDIPIVAPLVEALPYEQLPWQMFESLCAHLLKDSSELKVCQAIRYGREGQDQAGIDIIATSNDGVRVTVAECKRYRDFSKSQLSDWVKKFLAGKWVNRTQKYVLCVAVAINDTKITDTWIELFQQCQEVGIDAELWDSKEIDRRLRRLPGIVTQFFGRHYAEKFCSDTRGNDAYPSRFRTRYENLYESSLTLENESISISVNLPNAQFPHFGAIFNFARSDLSGISFSVSGDQLVQWLQWRFWAPADAKARPYAQASTWAPGKFVLATRSTRLTLTKEEVEHLDWIFERAWPHFLDAAFKLESSWRFFRFKRLEHSGAVFSIASLSRQDWAAILAFANEHDCSRGDSERHIFDQSQGMLKVYVENRRQGLNGGYHVMLRAFGDGGMTLPWEGSLDLGWEPLTDISSRPMNMGPSDAWDAEFTHDWMLDKLCPWVEEWVTSQRTQNRPVETRWFKWFRSLSGTHGSSQQPFKLDVTSNATLPRHGVGTARTLKELAAEITYYQMHFHQHDKVPVHPEMMEAVLILVRRHLKVVPDGGRGYIASKLHMDKQSLEASLDELLADRRKLVAWSGDLDLALRCLTEIFRKEFSLSPSERDYAIHMLKPLANRVKEDFICYAFSEK
;
A
#
# COMPACT_ATOMS: atom_id res chain seq x y z
N MET A 1 87.41 -0.71 25.50
CA MET A 1 87.39 -0.83 24.02
C MET A 1 86.48 -2.00 23.65
N SER A 2 86.00 -2.01 22.40
CA SER A 2 85.15 -2.98 21.67
C SER A 2 83.68 -3.03 22.11
N GLU A 3 82.73 -2.50 21.32
CA GLU A 3 82.11 -3.10 20.10
C GLU A 3 81.26 -4.34 20.45
N SER A 4 80.09 -4.66 19.89
CA SER A 4 79.06 -4.02 19.05
C SER A 4 77.94 -5.08 18.88
N ASN A 5 76.67 -4.66 18.81
CA ASN A 5 75.52 -5.31 18.15
C ASN A 5 75.23 -6.83 18.30
N HIS A 6 74.03 -7.14 18.83
CA HIS A 6 72.97 -7.82 18.08
C HIS A 6 71.63 -7.60 18.79
N GLY A 7 70.66 -6.96 18.11
CA GLY A 7 69.27 -6.95 18.55
C GLY A 7 68.49 -8.14 17.98
N PRO A 8 67.46 -8.64 18.67
CA PRO A 8 66.39 -9.39 18.03
C PRO A 8 65.07 -8.59 18.01
N PHE A 9 64.33 -8.84 16.93
CA PHE A 9 63.02 -8.34 16.55
C PHE A 9 61.98 -8.37 17.70
N GLN A 10 61.25 -7.27 17.85
CA GLN A 10 59.97 -7.26 18.57
C GLN A 10 58.89 -7.90 17.68
N SER A 11 58.40 -9.08 18.05
CA SER A 11 57.12 -9.62 17.57
C SER A 11 56.04 -9.28 18.59
N GLY A 12 55.20 -8.29 18.28
CA GLY A 12 53.96 -8.06 19.00
C GLY A 12 52.94 -9.14 18.64
N MET A 13 52.87 -10.21 19.43
CA MET A 13 51.71 -11.10 19.47
C MET A 13 51.06 -10.94 20.84
N SER A 14 49.91 -10.26 20.89
CA SER A 14 49.03 -10.30 22.05
C SER A 14 48.28 -11.63 22.02
N GLU A 15 48.43 -12.45 23.07
CA GLU A 15 47.58 -13.63 23.27
C GLU A 15 46.12 -13.18 23.41
N VAL A 16 45.27 -13.63 22.49
CA VAL A 16 43.81 -13.47 22.58
C VAL A 16 43.30 -14.53 23.56
N PRO A 17 42.56 -14.15 24.62
CA PRO A 17 41.99 -15.12 25.56
C PRO A 17 41.11 -16.13 24.83
N LEU A 18 41.29 -17.42 25.11
CA LEU A 18 40.53 -18.51 24.48
C LEU A 18 39.00 -18.32 24.62
N ASP A 19 38.54 -17.67 25.68
CA ASP A 19 37.11 -17.37 25.89
C ASP A 19 36.53 -16.40 24.85
N ASP A 20 37.33 -15.48 24.29
CA ASP A 20 36.90 -14.60 23.19
C ASP A 20 36.76 -15.38 21.87
N LEU A 21 37.52 -16.47 21.68
CA LEU A 21 37.45 -17.33 20.49
C LEU A 21 36.27 -18.32 20.53
N PHE A 22 35.68 -18.56 21.70
CA PHE A 22 34.54 -19.46 21.90
C PHE A 22 33.22 -18.74 22.18
N SER A 23 33.21 -17.40 22.17
CA SER A 23 31.95 -16.67 22.23
C SER A 23 31.12 -16.96 20.97
N THR A 24 29.86 -17.35 21.14
CA THR A 24 28.94 -17.64 20.03
C THR A 24 28.82 -16.39 19.15
N PRO A 25 29.31 -16.41 17.89
CA PRO A 25 29.21 -15.25 17.02
C PRO A 25 27.74 -14.98 16.71
N SER A 26 27.35 -13.71 16.69
CA SER A 26 26.08 -13.32 16.09
C SER A 26 26.09 -13.72 14.61
N PRO A 27 25.02 -14.32 14.05
CA PRO A 27 25.01 -14.72 12.65
C PRO A 27 25.29 -13.51 11.76
N ILE A 28 26.44 -13.51 11.09
CA ILE A 28 26.67 -12.63 9.96
C ILE A 28 25.88 -13.24 8.81
N ASP A 29 24.91 -12.50 8.26
CA ASP A 29 24.25 -12.85 7.01
C ASP A 29 25.27 -12.74 5.87
N ILE A 30 26.10 -13.77 5.73
CA ILE A 30 26.93 -13.98 4.55
C ILE A 30 25.99 -14.63 3.54
N PRO A 31 25.62 -13.95 2.44
CA PRO A 31 24.80 -14.58 1.42
C PRO A 31 25.52 -15.85 0.96
N ILE A 32 24.85 -17.00 1.06
CA ILE A 32 25.35 -18.25 0.51
C ILE A 32 25.36 -18.09 -1.01
N VAL A 33 26.44 -17.53 -1.54
CA VAL A 33 26.80 -17.65 -2.94
C VAL A 33 27.38 -19.04 -3.07
N ALA A 34 26.58 -19.99 -3.57
CA ALA A 34 27.10 -21.28 -4.00
C ALA A 34 28.37 -21.06 -4.84
N PRO A 35 29.44 -21.86 -4.68
CA PRO A 35 30.72 -21.56 -5.29
C PRO A 35 30.55 -21.34 -6.79
N LEU A 36 30.91 -20.14 -7.25
CA LEU A 36 30.91 -19.79 -8.66
C LEU A 36 31.85 -20.76 -9.38
N VAL A 37 31.43 -21.30 -10.52
CA VAL A 37 32.34 -22.09 -11.36
C VAL A 37 33.40 -21.12 -11.90
N GLU A 38 34.66 -21.37 -11.58
CA GLU A 38 35.76 -20.47 -11.95
C GLU A 38 36.14 -20.57 -13.44
N ALA A 39 36.04 -21.76 -14.04
CA ALA A 39 36.39 -22.01 -15.43
C ALA A 39 35.45 -23.02 -16.10
N LEU A 40 35.20 -22.86 -17.40
CA LEU A 40 34.35 -23.78 -18.17
C LEU A 40 35.13 -25.01 -18.68
N PRO A 41 34.51 -26.20 -18.74
CA PRO A 41 35.21 -27.44 -19.07
C PRO A 41 35.37 -27.63 -20.60
N TYR A 42 36.17 -26.79 -21.25
CA TYR A 42 36.38 -26.83 -22.72
C TYR A 42 36.83 -28.20 -23.26
N GLU A 43 37.55 -28.98 -22.47
CA GLU A 43 37.99 -30.34 -22.84
C GLU A 43 36.83 -31.31 -23.11
N GLN A 44 35.68 -31.06 -22.48
CA GLN A 44 34.47 -31.89 -22.64
C GLN A 44 33.71 -31.54 -23.92
N LEU A 45 33.99 -30.39 -24.56
CA LEU A 45 33.40 -30.03 -25.84
C LEU A 45 34.12 -30.76 -26.99
N PRO A 46 33.39 -31.36 -27.95
CA PRO A 46 33.97 -31.75 -29.23
C PRO A 46 34.66 -30.57 -29.91
N TRP A 47 35.72 -30.81 -30.70
CA TRP A 47 36.49 -29.74 -31.34
C TRP A 47 35.63 -28.85 -32.26
N GLN A 48 34.65 -29.43 -32.96
CA GLN A 48 33.69 -28.69 -33.78
C GLN A 48 32.77 -27.78 -32.94
N MET A 49 32.45 -28.18 -31.71
CA MET A 49 31.66 -27.35 -30.80
C MET A 49 32.48 -26.20 -30.23
N PHE A 50 33.80 -26.39 -30.02
CA PHE A 50 34.69 -25.30 -29.62
C PHE A 50 34.85 -24.25 -30.73
N GLU A 51 34.98 -24.67 -32.00
CA GLU A 51 34.93 -23.76 -33.15
C GLU A 51 33.61 -22.98 -33.20
N SER A 52 32.49 -23.68 -33.03
CA SER A 52 31.17 -23.04 -33.00
C SER A 52 31.03 -22.04 -31.84
N LEU A 53 31.55 -22.36 -30.65
CA LEU A 53 31.58 -21.45 -29.51
C LEU A 53 32.35 -20.17 -29.83
N CYS A 54 33.55 -20.31 -30.41
CA CYS A 54 34.37 -19.16 -30.82
C CYS A 54 33.67 -18.31 -31.90
N ALA A 55 32.95 -18.93 -32.83
CA ALA A 55 32.17 -18.20 -33.83
C ALA A 55 31.03 -17.38 -33.20
N HIS A 56 30.34 -17.92 -32.18
CA HIS A 56 29.32 -17.17 -31.44
C HIS A 56 29.94 -16.01 -30.65
N LEU A 57 31.11 -16.21 -30.04
CA LEU A 57 31.84 -15.15 -29.35
C LEU A 57 32.30 -14.02 -30.27
N LEU A 58 32.78 -14.33 -31.47
CA LEU A 58 33.15 -13.34 -32.48
C LEU A 58 31.94 -12.52 -32.93
N LYS A 59 30.79 -13.19 -33.11
CA LYS A 59 29.53 -12.54 -33.52
C LYS A 59 28.99 -11.58 -32.45
N ASP A 60 29.00 -11.99 -31.18
CA ASP A 60 28.47 -11.18 -30.07
C ASP A 60 29.47 -10.13 -29.55
N SER A 61 30.69 -10.09 -30.10
CA SER A 61 31.68 -9.06 -29.73
C SER A 61 31.31 -7.71 -30.36
N SER A 62 30.82 -6.79 -29.53
CA SER A 62 30.43 -5.42 -29.92
C SER A 62 31.59 -4.60 -30.52
N GLU A 63 32.82 -4.88 -30.12
CA GLU A 63 34.04 -4.24 -30.64
C GLU A 63 34.30 -4.59 -32.11
N LEU A 64 33.93 -5.81 -32.53
CA LEU A 64 34.25 -6.34 -33.85
C LEU A 64 33.19 -6.00 -34.92
N LYS A 65 32.00 -5.52 -34.52
CA LYS A 65 30.89 -5.14 -35.42
C LYS A 65 30.61 -6.18 -36.52
N VAL A 66 30.65 -7.46 -36.14
CA VAL A 66 30.49 -8.59 -37.05
C VAL A 66 29.02 -8.76 -37.44
N CYS A 67 28.73 -8.77 -38.75
CA CYS A 67 27.40 -9.06 -39.27
C CYS A 67 27.15 -10.57 -39.34
N GLN A 68 28.19 -11.31 -39.75
CA GLN A 68 28.11 -12.74 -40.00
C GLN A 68 29.46 -13.39 -39.73
N ALA A 69 29.45 -14.51 -38.97
CA ALA A 69 30.57 -15.41 -38.78
C ALA A 69 30.23 -16.78 -39.37
N ILE A 70 31.08 -17.30 -40.26
CA ILE A 70 30.87 -18.57 -40.98
C ILE A 70 32.13 -19.43 -40.83
N ARG A 71 31.93 -20.72 -40.60
CA ARG A 71 33.01 -21.71 -40.66
C ARG A 71 33.61 -21.77 -42.07
N TYR A 72 34.93 -21.71 -42.16
CA TYR A 72 35.64 -21.70 -43.45
C TYR A 72 36.09 -23.11 -43.84
N GLY A 73 35.50 -23.66 -44.90
CA GLY A 73 35.86 -24.96 -45.48
C GLY A 73 35.18 -26.17 -44.82
N ARG A 74 35.33 -27.34 -45.48
CA ARG A 74 34.91 -28.66 -44.97
C ARG A 74 36.13 -29.52 -44.67
N GLU A 75 35.96 -30.51 -43.79
CA GLU A 75 37.01 -31.46 -43.39
C GLU A 75 37.71 -32.07 -44.62
N GLY A 76 39.03 -31.90 -44.71
CA GLY A 76 39.85 -32.34 -45.85
C GLY A 76 40.21 -31.27 -46.90
N GLN A 77 39.73 -30.04 -46.79
CA GLN A 77 40.13 -28.93 -47.66
C GLN A 77 41.32 -28.15 -47.09
N ASP A 78 42.20 -27.62 -47.96
CA ASP A 78 43.25 -26.70 -47.53
C ASP A 78 42.63 -25.35 -47.11
N GLN A 79 42.54 -25.17 -45.79
CA GLN A 79 41.90 -24.02 -45.15
C GLN A 79 42.88 -22.87 -44.88
N ALA A 80 44.13 -22.93 -45.36
CA ALA A 80 45.12 -21.86 -45.24
C ALA A 80 45.32 -21.32 -43.81
N GLY A 81 45.08 -22.15 -42.79
CA GLY A 81 45.28 -21.80 -41.37
C GLY A 81 44.15 -20.99 -40.72
N ILE A 82 42.92 -21.04 -41.24
CA ILE A 82 41.76 -20.36 -40.62
C ILE A 82 40.54 -21.29 -40.51
N ASP A 83 39.80 -21.16 -39.42
CA ASP A 83 38.61 -21.97 -39.14
C ASP A 83 37.31 -21.17 -39.29
N ILE A 84 37.35 -19.85 -39.06
CA ILE A 84 36.18 -18.95 -39.09
C ILE A 84 36.52 -17.69 -39.89
N ILE A 85 35.59 -17.25 -40.74
CA ILE A 85 35.60 -15.91 -41.36
C ILE A 85 34.40 -15.11 -40.84
N ALA A 86 34.67 -13.93 -40.31
CA ALA A 86 33.72 -12.95 -39.86
C ALA A 86 33.79 -11.68 -40.72
N THR A 87 32.63 -11.21 -41.18
CA THR A 87 32.50 -10.02 -42.02
C THR A 87 31.92 -8.86 -41.23
N SER A 88 32.46 -7.66 -41.43
CA SER A 88 31.97 -6.39 -40.85
C SER A 88 31.04 -5.65 -41.82
N ASN A 89 30.29 -4.66 -41.31
CA ASN A 89 29.29 -3.88 -42.06
C ASN A 89 29.84 -3.14 -43.29
N ASP A 90 31.14 -2.86 -43.34
CA ASP A 90 31.80 -2.19 -44.45
C ASP A 90 32.16 -3.15 -45.61
N GLY A 91 32.17 -4.47 -45.38
CA GLY A 91 32.36 -5.50 -46.41
C GLY A 91 33.74 -5.53 -47.08
N VAL A 92 34.67 -4.63 -46.72
CA VAL A 92 35.98 -4.47 -47.37
C VAL A 92 37.06 -5.32 -46.70
N ARG A 93 37.03 -5.47 -45.37
CA ARG A 93 38.01 -6.27 -44.61
C ARG A 93 37.31 -7.30 -43.74
N VAL A 94 37.99 -8.41 -43.46
CA VAL A 94 37.46 -9.53 -42.68
C VAL A 94 38.21 -9.71 -41.38
N THR A 95 37.51 -10.21 -40.37
CA THR A 95 38.11 -10.81 -39.17
C THR A 95 38.19 -12.31 -39.42
N VAL A 96 39.36 -12.91 -39.24
CA VAL A 96 39.51 -14.36 -39.34
C VAL A 96 39.92 -14.92 -37.99
N ALA A 97 39.48 -16.14 -37.71
CA ALA A 97 39.88 -16.82 -36.49
C ALA A 97 40.34 -18.25 -36.75
N GLU A 98 41.35 -18.66 -35.99
CA GLU A 98 41.84 -20.02 -35.92
C GLU A 98 41.57 -20.57 -34.51
N CYS A 99 40.98 -21.76 -34.41
CA CYS A 99 40.53 -22.36 -33.16
C CYS A 99 41.33 -23.64 -32.89
N LYS A 100 41.94 -23.72 -31.71
CA LYS A 100 42.80 -24.84 -31.30
C LYS A 100 42.35 -25.38 -29.95
N ARG A 101 41.58 -26.48 -29.98
CA ARG A 101 41.15 -27.20 -28.78
C ARG A 101 42.23 -28.21 -28.32
N TYR A 102 43.34 -27.68 -27.82
CA TYR A 102 44.47 -28.45 -27.27
C TYR A 102 44.47 -28.43 -25.74
N ARG A 103 44.97 -29.51 -25.13
CA ARG A 103 45.23 -29.56 -23.68
C ARG A 103 46.50 -28.79 -23.30
N ASP A 104 47.48 -28.78 -24.19
CA ASP A 104 48.73 -28.04 -24.06
C ASP A 104 49.36 -27.87 -25.46
N PHE A 105 50.23 -26.87 -25.65
CA PHE A 105 50.95 -26.64 -26.89
C PHE A 105 52.32 -25.97 -26.67
N SER A 106 53.24 -26.19 -27.60
CA SER A 106 54.60 -25.63 -27.53
C SER A 106 54.72 -24.30 -28.29
N LYS A 107 55.79 -23.55 -28.00
CA LYS A 107 56.16 -22.33 -28.75
C LYS A 107 56.33 -22.56 -30.26
N SER A 108 56.77 -23.76 -30.66
CA SER A 108 56.93 -24.10 -32.08
C SER A 108 55.57 -24.23 -32.75
N GLN A 109 54.60 -24.88 -32.09
CA GLN A 109 53.24 -25.00 -32.61
C GLN A 109 52.56 -23.63 -32.76
N LEU A 110 52.72 -22.74 -31.78
CA LEU A 110 52.21 -21.36 -31.88
C LEU A 110 52.80 -20.63 -33.10
N SER A 111 54.11 -20.73 -33.27
CA SER A 111 54.81 -20.13 -34.41
C SER A 111 54.33 -20.70 -35.73
N ASP A 112 54.10 -22.01 -35.81
CA ASP A 112 53.65 -22.69 -37.01
C ASP A 112 52.24 -22.25 -37.41
N TRP A 113 51.33 -22.08 -36.44
CA TRP A 113 49.96 -21.60 -36.68
C TRP A 113 49.96 -20.19 -37.28
N VAL A 114 50.63 -19.24 -36.63
CA VAL A 114 50.67 -17.85 -37.12
C VAL A 114 51.40 -17.74 -38.46
N LYS A 115 52.53 -18.46 -38.65
CA LYS A 115 53.24 -18.47 -39.94
C LYS A 115 52.40 -19.09 -41.06
N LYS A 116 51.61 -20.13 -40.77
CA LYS A 116 50.69 -20.73 -41.74
C LYS A 116 49.62 -19.74 -42.16
N PHE A 117 49.07 -18.97 -41.22
CA PHE A 117 48.15 -17.88 -41.53
C PHE A 117 48.82 -16.79 -42.38
N LEU A 118 50.02 -16.32 -42.00
CA LEU A 118 50.76 -15.28 -42.73
C LEU A 118 51.22 -15.71 -44.14
N ALA A 119 51.39 -17.00 -44.38
CA ALA A 119 51.62 -17.55 -45.72
C ALA A 119 50.32 -17.78 -46.51
N GLY A 120 49.16 -17.60 -45.86
CA GLY A 120 47.84 -17.88 -46.40
C GLY A 120 47.27 -16.76 -47.28
N LYS A 121 46.35 -17.12 -48.16
CA LYS A 121 45.70 -16.20 -49.11
C LYS A 121 44.85 -15.09 -48.49
N TRP A 122 44.53 -15.18 -47.19
CA TRP A 122 43.61 -14.26 -46.51
C TRP A 122 44.28 -13.03 -45.92
N VAL A 123 45.61 -13.03 -45.77
CA VAL A 123 46.41 -11.94 -45.18
C VAL A 123 46.03 -10.57 -45.73
N ASN A 124 45.97 -10.42 -47.06
CA ASN A 124 45.69 -9.13 -47.71
C ASN A 124 44.26 -8.60 -47.49
N ARG A 125 43.35 -9.43 -46.97
CA ARG A 125 41.95 -9.05 -46.68
C ARG A 125 41.63 -9.02 -45.20
N THR A 126 42.53 -9.53 -44.36
CA THR A 126 42.31 -9.61 -42.92
C THR A 126 42.65 -8.27 -42.27
N GLN A 127 41.71 -7.72 -41.51
CA GLN A 127 41.99 -6.62 -40.59
C GLN A 127 42.41 -7.16 -39.22
N LYS A 128 41.74 -8.22 -38.77
CA LYS A 128 41.92 -8.79 -37.44
C LYS A 128 42.07 -10.30 -37.48
N TYR A 129 43.11 -10.81 -36.83
CA TYR A 129 43.39 -12.24 -36.69
C TYR A 129 43.18 -12.65 -35.23
N VAL A 130 42.29 -13.61 -34.97
CA VAL A 130 42.01 -14.09 -33.61
C VAL A 130 42.41 -15.55 -33.48
N LEU A 131 43.39 -15.85 -32.64
CA LEU A 131 43.76 -17.23 -32.30
C LEU A 131 43.07 -17.63 -30.99
N CYS A 132 42.14 -18.57 -31.06
CA CYS A 132 41.43 -19.10 -29.88
C CYS A 132 42.05 -20.42 -29.42
N VAL A 133 42.53 -20.48 -28.18
CA VAL A 133 43.08 -21.71 -27.58
C VAL A 133 42.30 -22.12 -26.33
N ALA A 134 41.98 -23.41 -26.21
CA ALA A 134 41.17 -23.95 -25.10
C ALA A 134 41.95 -24.13 -23.77
N VAL A 135 43.19 -23.66 -23.70
CA VAL A 135 44.09 -23.79 -22.54
C VAL A 135 44.52 -22.41 -22.04
N ALA A 136 44.68 -22.26 -20.72
CA ALA A 136 45.21 -21.02 -20.14
C ALA A 136 46.71 -20.91 -20.39
N ILE A 137 47.18 -19.74 -20.83
CA ILE A 137 48.60 -19.53 -21.07
C ILE A 137 49.25 -19.01 -19.80
N ASN A 138 50.17 -19.78 -19.23
CA ASN A 138 50.94 -19.41 -18.04
C ASN A 138 52.47 -19.49 -18.27
N ASP A 139 52.93 -19.98 -19.41
CA ASP A 139 54.37 -20.07 -19.74
C ASP A 139 54.86 -18.77 -20.40
N THR A 140 55.79 -18.10 -19.71
CA THR A 140 56.51 -16.91 -20.21
C THR A 140 57.09 -17.09 -21.61
N LYS A 141 57.57 -18.29 -21.99
CA LYS A 141 58.13 -18.54 -23.32
C LYS A 141 57.08 -18.45 -24.42
N ILE A 142 55.85 -18.88 -24.14
CA ILE A 142 54.73 -18.79 -25.08
C ILE A 142 54.29 -17.33 -25.20
N THR A 143 54.23 -16.60 -24.09
CA THR A 143 53.94 -15.17 -24.07
C THR A 143 54.96 -14.35 -24.87
N ASP A 144 56.25 -14.57 -24.66
CA ASP A 144 57.33 -13.88 -25.39
C ASP A 144 57.23 -14.17 -26.90
N THR A 145 57.00 -15.44 -27.26
CA THR A 145 56.80 -15.84 -28.66
C THR A 145 55.57 -15.18 -29.28
N TRP A 146 54.47 -15.04 -28.53
CA TRP A 146 53.28 -14.34 -29.00
C TRP A 146 53.55 -12.85 -29.25
N ILE A 147 54.32 -12.18 -28.38
CA ILE A 147 54.69 -10.77 -28.57
C ILE A 147 55.49 -10.57 -29.87
N GLU A 148 56.45 -11.46 -30.16
CA GLU A 148 57.20 -11.44 -31.42
C GLU A 148 56.29 -11.66 -32.64
N LEU A 149 55.38 -12.62 -32.58
CA LEU A 149 54.43 -12.93 -33.66
C LEU A 149 53.40 -11.80 -33.86
N PHE A 150 52.96 -11.16 -32.78
CA PHE A 150 52.09 -10.00 -32.83
C PHE A 150 52.75 -8.85 -33.59
N GLN A 151 54.04 -8.58 -33.36
CA GLN A 151 54.78 -7.57 -34.12
C GLN A 151 54.83 -7.90 -35.61
N GLN A 152 55.07 -9.16 -35.98
CA GLN A 152 55.05 -9.61 -37.39
C GLN A 152 53.68 -9.40 -38.05
N CYS A 153 52.58 -9.64 -37.34
CA CYS A 153 51.24 -9.35 -37.83
C CYS A 153 51.00 -7.84 -38.03
N GLN A 154 51.49 -7.00 -37.11
CA GLN A 154 51.37 -5.55 -37.19
C GLN A 154 52.15 -4.97 -38.38
N GLU A 155 53.33 -5.51 -38.71
CA GLU A 155 54.12 -5.09 -39.88
C GLU A 155 53.36 -5.26 -41.21
N VAL A 156 52.47 -6.25 -41.30
CA VAL A 156 51.59 -6.46 -42.47
C VAL A 156 50.21 -5.81 -42.31
N GLY A 157 50.01 -5.00 -41.26
CA GLY A 157 48.79 -4.24 -41.02
C GLY A 157 47.63 -5.04 -40.42
N ILE A 158 47.91 -6.16 -39.75
CA ILE A 158 46.91 -7.04 -39.12
C ILE A 158 46.95 -6.86 -37.60
N ASP A 159 45.79 -6.59 -37.01
CA ASP A 159 45.60 -6.61 -35.55
C ASP A 159 45.42 -8.07 -35.07
N ALA A 160 46.35 -8.61 -34.30
CA ALA A 160 46.30 -10.00 -33.85
C ALA A 160 45.92 -10.11 -32.36
N GLU A 161 44.96 -10.96 -32.03
CA GLU A 161 44.58 -11.27 -30.64
C GLU A 161 44.71 -12.77 -30.34
N LEU A 162 45.11 -13.09 -29.11
CA LEU A 162 45.17 -14.45 -28.58
C LEU A 162 44.13 -14.58 -27.48
N TRP A 163 43.11 -15.39 -27.73
CA TRP A 163 42.06 -15.70 -26.77
C TRP A 163 42.39 -17.06 -26.15
N ASP A 164 43.07 -17.03 -25.01
CA ASP A 164 43.27 -18.22 -24.19
C ASP A 164 42.02 -18.58 -23.39
N SER A 165 42.03 -19.70 -22.66
CA SER A 165 40.83 -20.12 -21.93
C SER A 165 40.33 -19.09 -20.91
N LYS A 166 41.24 -18.30 -20.32
CA LYS A 166 40.89 -17.24 -19.35
C LYS A 166 40.20 -16.06 -20.02
N GLU A 167 40.68 -15.64 -21.19
CA GLU A 167 40.06 -14.58 -21.97
C GLU A 167 38.70 -15.02 -22.55
N ILE A 168 38.61 -16.27 -23.03
CA ILE A 168 37.33 -16.87 -23.46
C ILE A 168 36.34 -16.90 -22.29
N ASP A 169 36.78 -17.35 -21.11
CA ASP A 169 35.96 -17.35 -19.90
C ASP A 169 35.48 -15.92 -19.55
N ARG A 170 36.39 -14.94 -19.55
CA ARG A 170 36.07 -13.53 -19.26
C ARG A 170 34.98 -12.98 -20.17
N ARG A 171 35.03 -13.31 -21.47
CA ARG A 171 34.01 -12.90 -22.45
C ARG A 171 32.69 -13.63 -22.21
N LEU A 172 32.73 -14.94 -21.94
CA LEU A 172 31.53 -15.75 -21.71
C LEU A 172 30.77 -15.40 -20.42
N ARG A 173 31.43 -14.83 -19.41
CA ARG A 173 30.79 -14.43 -18.14
C ARG A 173 29.63 -13.44 -18.30
N ARG A 174 29.59 -12.70 -19.42
CA ARG A 174 28.53 -11.73 -19.75
C ARG A 174 27.52 -12.25 -20.77
N LEU A 175 27.64 -13.50 -21.21
CA LEU A 175 26.87 -14.07 -22.33
C LEU A 175 26.16 -15.38 -21.91
N PRO A 176 25.16 -15.31 -20.99
CA PRO A 176 24.50 -16.49 -20.43
C PRO A 176 23.75 -17.32 -21.49
N GLY A 177 23.28 -16.70 -22.57
CA GLY A 177 22.66 -17.40 -23.70
C GLY A 177 23.63 -18.37 -24.38
N ILE A 178 24.85 -17.92 -24.68
CA ILE A 178 25.90 -18.76 -25.26
C ILE A 178 26.31 -19.85 -24.26
N VAL A 179 26.54 -19.51 -22.99
CA VAL A 179 26.95 -20.52 -21.99
C VAL A 179 25.87 -21.60 -21.81
N THR A 180 24.59 -21.21 -21.82
CA THR A 180 23.46 -22.16 -21.77
C THR A 180 23.44 -23.09 -22.97
N GLN A 181 23.70 -22.57 -24.18
CA GLN A 181 23.70 -23.34 -25.42
C GLN A 181 24.82 -24.40 -25.46
N PHE A 182 26.02 -24.08 -24.98
CA PHE A 182 27.19 -24.96 -25.11
C PHE A 182 27.47 -25.83 -23.90
N PHE A 183 27.17 -25.35 -22.69
CA PHE A 183 27.47 -26.04 -21.42
C PHE A 183 26.22 -26.38 -20.61
N GLY A 184 25.04 -25.86 -21.00
CA GLY A 184 23.78 -26.07 -20.31
C GLY A 184 23.49 -25.02 -19.22
N ARG A 185 22.21 -24.95 -18.83
CA ARG A 185 21.68 -23.96 -17.88
C ARG A 185 22.42 -23.95 -16.54
N HIS A 186 22.82 -25.13 -16.05
CA HIS A 186 23.51 -25.27 -14.77
C HIS A 186 24.87 -24.55 -14.73
N TYR A 187 25.62 -24.57 -15.83
CA TYR A 187 26.87 -23.84 -15.93
C TYR A 187 26.61 -22.33 -16.06
N ALA A 188 25.63 -21.90 -16.84
CA ALA A 188 25.32 -20.49 -17.02
C ALA A 188 24.95 -19.79 -15.69
N GLU A 189 24.12 -20.42 -14.86
CA GLU A 189 23.70 -19.90 -13.55
C GLU A 189 24.86 -19.72 -12.56
N LYS A 190 25.87 -20.59 -12.63
CA LYS A 190 27.02 -20.59 -11.71
C LYS A 190 28.26 -19.89 -12.24
N PHE A 191 28.37 -19.68 -13.55
CA PHE A 191 29.56 -19.12 -14.20
C PHE A 191 29.40 -17.65 -14.60
N CYS A 192 28.21 -17.26 -15.08
CA CYS A 192 27.98 -15.92 -15.59
C CYS A 192 27.77 -14.92 -14.45
N SER A 193 28.55 -13.84 -14.45
CA SER A 193 28.51 -12.80 -13.40
C SER A 193 27.30 -11.88 -13.51
N ASP A 194 26.60 -11.90 -14.64
CA ASP A 194 25.53 -10.94 -14.98
C ASP A 194 24.13 -11.58 -15.10
N THR A 195 23.91 -12.76 -14.50
CA THR A 195 22.55 -13.32 -14.34
C THR A 195 21.66 -12.49 -13.40
N ARG A 196 22.20 -11.43 -12.81
CA ARG A 196 21.48 -10.44 -11.99
C ARG A 196 21.31 -9.08 -12.70
N GLY A 197 21.51 -9.03 -14.01
CA GLY A 197 21.35 -7.83 -14.84
C GLY A 197 19.91 -7.52 -15.26
N ASN A 198 19.17 -6.89 -14.35
CA ASN A 198 18.37 -5.67 -14.53
C ASN A 198 17.10 -5.56 -15.42
N ASP A 199 16.66 -6.57 -16.19
CA ASP A 199 15.36 -6.45 -16.94
C ASP A 199 14.39 -7.64 -16.74
N ALA A 200 14.76 -8.66 -15.97
CA ALA A 200 13.85 -9.74 -15.61
C ALA A 200 13.11 -9.39 -14.31
N TYR A 201 11.76 -9.33 -14.37
CA TYR A 201 10.96 -9.26 -13.15
C TYR A 201 11.37 -10.41 -12.20
N PRO A 202 11.48 -10.14 -10.90
CA PRO A 202 12.00 -11.12 -9.96
C PRO A 202 11.16 -12.39 -10.02
N SER A 203 11.82 -13.53 -10.24
CA SER A 203 11.19 -14.85 -10.18
C SER A 203 10.80 -15.25 -8.75
N ARG A 204 11.26 -14.47 -7.75
CA ARG A 204 10.90 -14.57 -6.34
C ARG A 204 11.18 -13.24 -5.63
N PHE A 205 10.26 -12.79 -4.79
CA PHE A 205 10.44 -11.67 -3.86
C PHE A 205 11.08 -12.11 -2.55
N ARG A 206 11.38 -11.16 -1.66
CA ARG A 206 11.91 -11.47 -0.32
C ARG A 206 10.86 -12.22 0.51
N THR A 207 11.32 -13.08 1.41
CA THR A 207 10.43 -13.84 2.31
C THR A 207 10.03 -12.95 3.48
N ARG A 208 8.72 -12.79 3.70
CA ARG A 208 8.13 -12.05 4.82
C ARG A 208 8.80 -10.71 5.10
N TYR A 209 9.06 -9.96 4.03
CA TYR A 209 9.70 -8.67 4.12
C TYR A 209 8.67 -7.55 4.25
N GLU A 210 8.98 -6.61 5.13
CA GLU A 210 8.16 -5.46 5.44
C GLU A 210 9.03 -4.22 5.45
N ASN A 211 8.61 -3.19 4.73
CA ASN A 211 9.28 -1.90 4.71
C ASN A 211 8.26 -0.78 4.62
N LEU A 212 8.29 0.09 5.62
CA LEU A 212 7.51 1.31 5.65
C LEU A 212 8.44 2.49 5.39
N TYR A 213 8.22 3.21 4.29
CA TYR A 213 8.90 4.45 3.98
C TYR A 213 7.88 5.56 3.75
N GLU A 214 7.89 6.56 4.63
CA GLU A 214 6.88 7.63 4.67
C GLU A 214 5.45 7.07 4.77
N SER A 215 4.66 7.16 3.69
CA SER A 215 3.31 6.61 3.59
C SER A 215 3.21 5.42 2.62
N SER A 216 4.34 4.91 2.13
CA SER A 216 4.39 3.75 1.24
C SER A 216 4.83 2.52 2.03
N LEU A 217 3.95 1.54 2.13
CA LEU A 217 4.21 0.25 2.78
C LEU A 217 4.44 -0.82 1.72
N THR A 218 5.64 -1.38 1.67
CA THR A 218 5.98 -2.51 0.80
C THR A 218 6.00 -3.78 1.63
N LEU A 219 5.16 -4.74 1.23
CA LEU A 219 5.07 -6.07 1.82
C LEU A 219 5.37 -7.11 0.76
N GLU A 220 6.32 -7.99 1.05
CA GLU A 220 6.78 -9.02 0.13
C GLU A 220 6.77 -10.37 0.81
N ASN A 221 6.27 -11.37 0.08
CA ASN A 221 6.39 -12.75 0.49
C ASN A 221 6.51 -13.66 -0.74
N GLU A 222 7.75 -13.94 -1.12
CA GLU A 222 8.21 -14.92 -2.11
C GLU A 222 7.52 -14.89 -3.48
N SER A 223 6.23 -15.24 -3.58
CA SER A 223 5.46 -15.18 -4.81
C SER A 223 4.75 -13.85 -5.05
N ILE A 224 4.63 -12.98 -4.04
CA ILE A 224 3.82 -11.75 -4.13
C ILE A 224 4.56 -10.56 -3.51
N SER A 225 4.46 -9.40 -4.17
CA SER A 225 4.84 -8.09 -3.64
C SER A 225 3.64 -7.15 -3.74
N ILE A 226 3.29 -6.51 -2.64
CA ILE A 226 2.21 -5.53 -2.56
C ILE A 226 2.80 -4.22 -2.04
N SER A 227 2.60 -3.15 -2.81
CA SER A 227 2.91 -1.78 -2.39
C SER A 227 1.61 -1.06 -2.05
N VAL A 228 1.41 -0.77 -0.77
CA VAL A 228 0.24 -0.12 -0.22
C VAL A 228 0.54 1.36 -0.01
N ASN A 229 -0.30 2.23 -0.58
CA ASN A 229 -0.27 3.66 -0.30
C ASN A 229 -1.18 3.93 0.90
N LEU A 230 -0.57 4.18 2.06
CA LEU A 230 -1.29 4.50 3.30
C LEU A 230 -1.85 5.93 3.24
N PRO A 231 -3.08 6.14 3.74
CA PRO A 231 -3.71 7.45 3.68
C PRO A 231 -2.99 8.43 4.62
N ASN A 232 -2.78 9.66 4.16
CA ASN A 232 -2.22 10.73 4.97
C ASN A 232 -2.87 12.09 4.62
N ALA A 233 -2.51 13.14 5.35
CA ALA A 233 -3.20 14.42 5.24
C ALA A 233 -3.03 15.08 3.86
N GLN A 234 -1.92 14.79 3.17
CA GLN A 234 -1.64 15.28 1.82
C GLN A 234 -2.29 14.39 0.75
N PHE A 235 -2.26 13.08 0.95
CA PHE A 235 -2.84 12.08 0.05
C PHE A 235 -3.80 11.16 0.81
N PRO A 236 -5.08 11.54 0.95
CA PRO A 236 -6.07 10.77 1.72
C PRO A 236 -6.65 9.59 0.95
N HIS A 237 -5.99 9.16 -0.12
CA HIS A 237 -6.39 7.99 -0.88
C HIS A 237 -5.70 6.76 -0.33
N PHE A 238 -6.42 5.64 -0.34
CA PHE A 238 -5.92 4.34 0.05
C PHE A 238 -6.03 3.39 -1.14
N GLY A 239 -5.02 2.56 -1.34
CA GLY A 239 -4.99 1.58 -2.41
C GLY A 239 -3.67 0.85 -2.43
N ALA A 240 -3.57 -0.18 -3.27
CA ALA A 240 -2.34 -0.94 -3.39
C ALA A 240 -2.08 -1.43 -4.81
N ILE A 241 -0.81 -1.64 -5.13
CA ILE A 241 -0.33 -2.22 -6.37
C ILE A 241 0.16 -3.64 -6.08
N PHE A 242 -0.32 -4.60 -6.86
CA PHE A 242 -0.01 -6.02 -6.70
C PHE A 242 0.95 -6.46 -7.82
N ASN A 243 1.98 -7.20 -7.43
CA ASN A 243 2.96 -7.83 -8.30
C ASN A 243 3.12 -9.30 -7.94
N PHE A 244 3.19 -10.17 -8.94
CA PHE A 244 3.36 -11.61 -8.76
C PHE A 244 4.66 -12.08 -9.39
N ALA A 245 5.41 -12.91 -8.67
CA ALA A 245 6.64 -13.51 -9.14
C ALA A 245 6.32 -14.74 -10.00
N ARG A 246 5.67 -14.50 -11.14
CA ARG A 246 5.28 -15.53 -12.10
C ARG A 246 5.76 -15.17 -13.49
N SER A 247 6.23 -16.17 -14.23
CA SER A 247 6.70 -15.96 -15.61
C SER A 247 5.58 -15.52 -16.56
N ASP A 248 4.33 -15.96 -16.32
CA ASP A 248 3.16 -15.57 -17.13
C ASP A 248 2.60 -14.19 -16.78
N LEU A 249 3.04 -13.58 -15.67
CA LEU A 249 2.67 -12.23 -15.25
C LEU A 249 3.87 -11.29 -15.15
N SER A 250 5.01 -11.69 -15.69
CA SER A 250 6.20 -10.83 -15.79
C SER A 250 5.85 -9.55 -16.55
N GLY A 251 6.13 -8.38 -15.99
CA GLY A 251 5.71 -7.10 -16.60
C GLY A 251 4.36 -6.57 -16.15
N ILE A 252 3.55 -7.37 -15.44
CA ILE A 252 2.16 -7.01 -15.14
C ILE A 252 2.02 -6.63 -13.67
N SER A 253 1.57 -5.40 -13.44
CA SER A 253 1.11 -4.88 -12.15
C SER A 253 -0.35 -4.46 -12.29
N PHE A 254 -1.15 -4.67 -11.25
CA PHE A 254 -2.51 -4.12 -11.22
C PHE A 254 -2.80 -3.44 -9.89
N SER A 255 -3.60 -2.38 -9.95
CA SER A 255 -4.01 -1.60 -8.80
C SER A 255 -5.33 -2.14 -8.23
N VAL A 256 -5.41 -2.20 -6.91
CA VAL A 256 -6.64 -2.45 -6.17
C VAL A 256 -7.02 -1.18 -5.42
N SER A 257 -8.24 -0.73 -5.63
CA SER A 257 -8.80 0.46 -4.98
C SER A 257 -9.04 0.22 -3.48
N GLY A 258 -8.98 1.31 -2.71
CA GLY A 258 -9.10 1.25 -1.25
C GLY A 258 -10.41 0.61 -0.78
N ASP A 259 -11.51 0.83 -1.48
CA ASP A 259 -12.83 0.31 -1.11
C ASP A 259 -12.89 -1.21 -1.05
N GLN A 260 -12.22 -1.88 -1.99
CA GLN A 260 -12.11 -3.33 -2.02
C GLN A 260 -11.01 -3.83 -1.08
N LEU A 261 -9.88 -3.13 -1.03
CA LEU A 261 -8.73 -3.51 -0.21
C LEU A 261 -9.06 -3.48 1.29
N VAL A 262 -9.71 -2.43 1.79
CA VAL A 262 -10.09 -2.29 3.21
C VAL A 262 -10.94 -3.48 3.66
N GLN A 263 -11.92 -3.89 2.86
CA GLN A 263 -12.78 -5.03 3.19
C GLN A 263 -11.99 -6.34 3.29
N TRP A 264 -10.98 -6.52 2.44
CA TRP A 264 -10.12 -7.70 2.46
C TRP A 264 -9.20 -7.72 3.68
N LEU A 265 -8.57 -6.59 3.99
CA LEU A 265 -7.68 -6.47 5.15
C LEU A 265 -8.44 -6.68 6.45
N GLN A 266 -9.58 -5.99 6.60
CA GLN A 266 -10.42 -6.11 7.79
C GLN A 266 -10.90 -7.54 7.98
N TRP A 267 -11.41 -8.17 6.92
CA TRP A 267 -11.88 -9.55 7.01
C TRP A 267 -10.74 -10.48 7.40
N ARG A 268 -9.55 -10.38 6.78
CA ARG A 268 -8.42 -11.27 7.08
C ARG A 268 -7.95 -11.13 8.54
N PHE A 269 -7.90 -9.90 9.06
CA PHE A 269 -7.47 -9.67 10.43
C PHE A 269 -8.40 -10.30 11.47
N TRP A 270 -9.73 -10.23 11.24
CA TRP A 270 -10.71 -10.79 12.17
C TRP A 270 -11.12 -12.23 11.88
N ALA A 271 -10.84 -12.75 10.68
CA ALA A 271 -11.18 -14.11 10.32
C ALA A 271 -10.36 -15.13 11.12
N PRO A 272 -11.00 -16.23 11.59
CA PRO A 272 -10.29 -17.36 12.17
C PRO A 272 -9.17 -17.88 11.27
N ALA A 273 -8.12 -18.45 11.87
CA ALA A 273 -6.98 -18.99 11.13
C ALA A 273 -7.40 -20.13 10.16
N ASP A 274 -8.45 -20.87 10.50
CA ASP A 274 -9.00 -21.99 9.71
C ASP A 274 -10.13 -21.58 8.75
N ALA A 275 -10.41 -20.27 8.62
CA ALA A 275 -11.47 -19.78 7.75
C ALA A 275 -11.25 -20.21 6.28
N LYS A 276 -12.19 -20.99 5.76
CA LYS A 276 -12.12 -21.54 4.40
C LYS A 276 -12.62 -20.55 3.34
N ALA A 277 -13.57 -19.69 3.67
CA ALA A 277 -14.21 -18.77 2.74
C ALA A 277 -13.55 -17.39 2.81
N ARG A 278 -12.63 -17.09 1.88
CA ARG A 278 -11.96 -15.77 1.78
C ARG A 278 -12.69 -14.89 0.75
N PRO A 279 -12.98 -13.61 1.05
CA PRO A 279 -13.64 -12.73 0.09
C PRO A 279 -12.77 -12.41 -1.14
N TYR A 280 -11.44 -12.43 -0.99
CA TYR A 280 -10.48 -12.18 -2.06
C TYR A 280 -9.92 -13.44 -2.73
N ALA A 281 -10.20 -14.64 -2.21
CA ALA A 281 -9.65 -15.88 -2.77
C ALA A 281 -10.71 -16.98 -2.72
N GLN A 282 -11.61 -16.97 -3.71
CA GLN A 282 -12.69 -17.94 -3.82
C GLN A 282 -12.18 -19.25 -4.42
N ALA A 283 -12.57 -20.39 -3.86
CA ALA A 283 -12.21 -21.68 -4.43
C ALA A 283 -12.78 -21.81 -5.86
N SER A 284 -11.93 -22.20 -6.81
CA SER A 284 -12.36 -22.37 -8.20
C SER A 284 -13.32 -23.55 -8.32
N THR A 285 -14.44 -23.35 -9.01
CA THR A 285 -15.42 -24.39 -9.31
C THR A 285 -14.95 -25.34 -10.42
N TRP A 286 -14.02 -24.89 -11.27
CA TRP A 286 -13.57 -25.62 -12.47
C TRP A 286 -12.16 -26.21 -12.32
N ALA A 287 -11.37 -25.76 -11.34
CA ALA A 287 -10.03 -26.27 -11.07
C ALA A 287 -9.84 -26.57 -9.57
N PRO A 288 -9.96 -27.85 -9.14
CA PRO A 288 -9.73 -28.23 -7.75
C PRO A 288 -8.35 -27.80 -7.25
N GLY A 289 -8.31 -27.19 -6.06
CA GLY A 289 -7.06 -26.72 -5.42
C GLY A 289 -6.53 -25.38 -5.96
N LYS A 290 -7.24 -24.73 -6.87
CA LYS A 290 -6.97 -23.35 -7.31
C LYS A 290 -7.98 -22.38 -6.72
N PHE A 291 -7.54 -21.15 -6.53
CA PHE A 291 -8.37 -20.04 -6.04
C PHE A 291 -8.47 -18.96 -7.10
N VAL A 292 -9.51 -18.13 -7.03
CA VAL A 292 -9.69 -16.98 -7.92
C VAL A 292 -9.69 -15.71 -7.08
N LEU A 293 -8.71 -14.86 -7.36
CA LEU A 293 -8.69 -13.46 -6.95
C LEU A 293 -9.50 -12.66 -7.95
N ALA A 294 -10.57 -12.03 -7.49
CA ALA A 294 -11.43 -11.20 -8.32
C ALA A 294 -11.47 -9.77 -7.76
N THR A 295 -10.79 -8.86 -8.46
CA THR A 295 -10.99 -7.41 -8.27
C THR A 295 -12.15 -6.93 -9.15
N ARG A 296 -12.52 -5.65 -9.05
CA ARG A 296 -13.51 -5.04 -9.98
C ARG A 296 -13.08 -5.15 -11.46
N SER A 297 -11.78 -5.13 -11.74
CA SER A 297 -11.20 -5.01 -13.10
C SER A 297 -10.35 -6.20 -13.52
N THR A 298 -9.96 -7.08 -12.61
CA THR A 298 -8.96 -8.13 -12.83
C THR A 298 -9.40 -9.43 -12.19
N ARG A 299 -9.16 -10.55 -12.88
CA ARG A 299 -9.33 -11.89 -12.33
C ARG A 299 -8.04 -12.66 -12.49
N LEU A 300 -7.55 -13.22 -11.39
CA LEU A 300 -6.30 -13.98 -11.38
C LEU A 300 -6.48 -15.31 -10.64
N THR A 301 -6.00 -16.39 -11.25
CA THR A 301 -5.99 -17.71 -10.61
C THR A 301 -4.77 -17.83 -9.70
N LEU A 302 -5.01 -18.17 -8.43
CA LEU A 302 -4.00 -18.33 -7.39
C LEU A 302 -3.78 -19.79 -7.01
N THR A 303 -2.54 -20.12 -6.61
CA THR A 303 -2.19 -21.35 -5.90
C THR A 303 -2.52 -21.24 -4.41
N LYS A 304 -2.49 -22.37 -3.70
CA LYS A 304 -2.65 -22.37 -2.24
C LYS A 304 -1.55 -21.56 -1.54
N GLU A 305 -0.31 -21.70 -2.00
CA GLU A 305 0.85 -20.96 -1.48
C GLU A 305 0.69 -19.45 -1.67
N GLU A 306 0.20 -19.01 -2.85
CA GLU A 306 -0.08 -17.60 -3.12
C GLU A 306 -1.18 -17.04 -2.20
N VAL A 307 -2.19 -17.84 -1.88
CA VAL A 307 -3.22 -17.46 -0.91
C VAL A 307 -2.63 -17.34 0.50
N GLU A 308 -1.75 -18.26 0.91
CA GLU A 308 -1.06 -18.18 2.20
C GLU A 308 -0.13 -16.96 2.28
N HIS A 309 0.52 -16.60 1.17
CA HIS A 309 1.32 -15.38 1.08
C HIS A 309 0.46 -14.11 1.17
N LEU A 310 -0.70 -14.06 0.48
CA LEU A 310 -1.66 -12.95 0.62
C LEU A 310 -2.22 -12.84 2.03
N ASP A 311 -2.56 -13.96 2.68
CA ASP A 311 -3.07 -13.98 4.04
C ASP A 311 -2.08 -13.27 4.99
N TRP A 312 -0.79 -13.61 4.90
CA TRP A 312 0.27 -12.95 5.68
C TRP A 312 0.40 -11.47 5.34
N ILE A 313 0.40 -11.09 4.05
CA ILE A 313 0.51 -9.68 3.64
C ILE A 313 -0.67 -8.87 4.18
N PHE A 314 -1.90 -9.37 4.05
CA PHE A 314 -3.09 -8.65 4.50
C PHE A 314 -3.17 -8.52 6.03
N GLU A 315 -2.76 -9.57 6.76
CA GLU A 315 -2.63 -9.51 8.21
C GLU A 315 -1.63 -8.43 8.65
N ARG A 316 -0.51 -8.26 7.93
CA ARG A 316 0.52 -7.26 8.22
C ARG A 316 0.15 -5.86 7.77
N ALA A 317 -0.55 -5.71 6.65
CA ALA A 317 -0.97 -4.40 6.14
C ALA A 317 -2.00 -3.72 7.05
N TRP A 318 -2.82 -4.50 7.75
CA TRP A 318 -3.96 -3.99 8.49
C TRP A 318 -3.61 -3.01 9.63
N PRO A 319 -2.70 -3.34 10.57
CA PRO A 319 -2.31 -2.39 11.62
C PRO A 319 -1.76 -1.07 11.10
N HIS A 320 -0.99 -1.10 10.01
CA HIS A 320 -0.43 0.10 9.37
C HIS A 320 -1.50 0.98 8.75
N PHE A 321 -2.48 0.38 8.06
CA PHE A 321 -3.64 1.10 7.54
C PHE A 321 -4.44 1.74 8.67
N LEU A 322 -4.75 0.98 9.72
CA LEU A 322 -5.52 1.50 10.85
C LEU A 322 -4.80 2.65 11.54
N ASP A 323 -3.50 2.52 11.85
CA ASP A 323 -2.73 3.59 12.48
C ASP A 323 -2.73 4.87 11.63
N ALA A 324 -2.49 4.76 10.32
CA ALA A 324 -2.52 5.88 9.40
C ALA A 324 -3.92 6.55 9.33
N ALA A 325 -4.97 5.76 9.28
CA ALA A 325 -6.34 6.26 9.22
C ALA A 325 -6.81 6.89 10.54
N PHE A 326 -6.44 6.33 11.69
CA PHE A 326 -6.73 6.91 13.00
C PHE A 326 -5.94 8.22 13.25
N LYS A 327 -4.74 8.36 12.68
CA LYS A 327 -4.00 9.63 12.69
C LYS A 327 -4.73 10.72 11.90
N LEU A 328 -5.41 10.37 10.82
CA LEU A 328 -6.28 11.31 10.11
C LEU A 328 -7.50 11.68 10.94
N GLU A 329 -8.18 10.69 11.51
CA GLU A 329 -9.36 10.94 12.34
C GLU A 329 -9.05 11.81 13.56
N SER A 330 -7.91 11.63 14.22
CA SER A 330 -7.55 12.45 15.39
C SER A 330 -7.36 13.93 15.06
N SER A 331 -7.07 14.25 13.79
CA SER A 331 -6.91 15.61 13.28
C SER A 331 -8.20 16.16 12.65
N TRP A 332 -8.86 15.36 11.80
CA TRP A 332 -9.99 15.79 10.98
C TRP A 332 -11.36 15.57 11.63
N ARG A 333 -11.44 14.63 12.58
CA ARG A 333 -12.64 14.30 13.38
C ARG A 333 -13.87 14.07 12.51
N PHE A 334 -13.78 13.13 11.56
CA PHE A 334 -14.79 12.86 10.56
C PHE A 334 -15.73 11.69 10.90
N PHE A 335 -15.54 10.97 12.01
CA PHE A 335 -16.34 9.78 12.35
C PHE A 335 -17.86 9.96 12.33
N ARG A 336 -18.35 11.17 12.59
CA ARG A 336 -19.78 11.47 12.65
C ARG A 336 -20.40 11.71 11.27
N PHE A 337 -19.58 11.76 10.21
CA PHE A 337 -19.98 12.30 8.91
C PHE A 337 -19.76 11.28 7.80
N LYS A 338 -20.73 11.21 6.88
CA LYS A 338 -20.66 10.34 5.71
C LYS A 338 -19.69 10.94 4.69
N ARG A 339 -18.71 10.16 4.21
CA ARG A 339 -17.90 10.58 3.06
C ARG A 339 -18.76 10.58 1.80
N LEU A 340 -18.68 11.67 1.03
CA LEU A 340 -19.41 11.82 -0.23
C LEU A 340 -18.71 11.05 -1.35
N GLU A 341 -19.51 10.37 -2.18
CA GLU A 341 -19.02 9.55 -3.29
C GLU A 341 -18.46 10.44 -4.41
N HIS A 342 -17.43 9.96 -5.12
CA HIS A 342 -16.82 10.64 -6.28
C HIS A 342 -16.19 12.02 -5.99
N SER A 343 -16.09 12.43 -4.73
CA SER A 343 -15.53 13.72 -4.30
C SER A 343 -14.43 13.51 -3.27
N GLY A 344 -13.22 13.18 -3.71
CA GLY A 344 -11.99 13.21 -2.90
C GLY A 344 -12.17 12.80 -1.43
N ALA A 345 -11.62 13.58 -0.51
CA ALA A 345 -11.82 13.43 0.95
C ALA A 345 -12.86 14.44 1.48
N VAL A 346 -14.05 14.43 0.89
CA VAL A 346 -15.15 15.32 1.28
C VAL A 346 -16.16 14.59 2.15
N PHE A 347 -16.57 15.20 3.26
CA PHE A 347 -17.51 14.64 4.24
C PHE A 347 -18.77 15.50 4.35
N SER A 348 -19.95 14.87 4.25
CA SER A 348 -21.24 15.53 4.45
C SER A 348 -21.47 15.80 5.93
N ILE A 349 -21.32 17.06 6.34
CA ILE A 349 -21.51 17.47 7.73
C ILE A 349 -22.97 17.82 8.05
N ALA A 350 -23.74 18.25 7.06
CA ALA A 350 -25.14 18.63 7.23
C ALA A 350 -25.89 18.56 5.90
N SER A 351 -27.20 18.36 5.95
CA SER A 351 -28.11 18.36 4.82
C SER A 351 -29.19 19.45 5.04
N LEU A 352 -29.42 20.31 4.04
CA LEU A 352 -30.31 21.47 4.16
C LEU A 352 -31.04 21.80 2.84
N SER A 353 -32.08 22.63 2.90
CA SER A 353 -32.81 23.03 1.70
C SER A 353 -32.03 24.05 0.84
N ARG A 354 -32.32 24.13 -0.46
CA ARG A 354 -31.74 25.17 -1.33
C ARG A 354 -32.00 26.59 -0.84
N GLN A 355 -33.18 26.81 -0.26
CA GLN A 355 -33.58 28.11 0.27
C GLN A 355 -32.72 28.49 1.47
N ASP A 356 -32.47 27.53 2.35
CA ASP A 356 -31.62 27.72 3.52
C ASP A 356 -30.17 27.96 3.11
N TRP A 357 -29.67 27.25 2.09
CA TRP A 357 -28.34 27.50 1.53
C TRP A 357 -28.21 28.92 0.97
N ALA A 358 -29.20 29.35 0.19
CA ALA A 358 -29.21 30.69 -0.38
C ALA A 358 -29.26 31.77 0.72
N ALA A 359 -29.99 31.54 1.81
CA ALA A 359 -30.02 32.43 2.95
C ALA A 359 -28.65 32.52 3.65
N ILE A 360 -27.97 31.39 3.85
CA ILE A 360 -26.61 31.34 4.40
C ILE A 360 -25.63 32.13 3.53
N LEU A 361 -25.63 31.92 2.21
CA LEU A 361 -24.74 32.63 1.29
C LEU A 361 -25.04 34.14 1.24
N ALA A 362 -26.31 34.53 1.25
CA ALA A 362 -26.70 35.93 1.28
C ALA A 362 -26.24 36.62 2.57
N PHE A 363 -26.42 35.96 3.72
CA PHE A 363 -25.91 36.43 5.01
C PHE A 363 -24.38 36.59 4.99
N ALA A 364 -23.65 35.59 4.50
CA ALA A 364 -22.19 35.62 4.42
C ALA A 364 -21.68 36.74 3.52
N ASN A 365 -22.33 36.98 2.38
CA ASN A 365 -21.96 38.05 1.45
C ASN A 365 -22.26 39.46 2.01
N GLU A 366 -23.28 39.62 2.85
CA GLU A 366 -23.55 40.89 3.54
C GLU A 366 -22.50 41.15 4.63
N HIS A 367 -22.10 40.11 5.36
CA HIS A 367 -21.11 40.16 6.44
C HIS A 367 -19.70 39.79 5.95
N ASP A 368 -19.33 40.26 4.76
CA ASP A 368 -17.98 40.08 4.23
C ASP A 368 -16.96 40.83 5.11
N CYS A 369 -15.77 40.27 5.30
CA CYS A 369 -14.73 40.83 6.17
C CYS A 369 -14.25 42.22 5.74
N SER A 370 -14.39 42.57 4.46
CA SER A 370 -14.08 43.91 3.93
C SER A 370 -15.15 44.96 4.23
N ARG A 371 -16.34 44.54 4.67
CA ARG A 371 -17.53 45.40 4.86
C ARG A 371 -17.80 45.77 6.31
N GLY A 372 -17.09 45.20 7.27
CA GLY A 372 -17.23 45.53 8.68
C GLY A 372 -16.30 44.74 9.60
N ASP A 373 -16.35 45.05 10.89
CA ASP A 373 -15.44 44.55 11.92
C ASP A 373 -16.15 43.79 13.07
N SER A 374 -17.47 43.59 12.97
CA SER A 374 -18.24 42.88 13.99
C SER A 374 -17.90 41.37 14.04
N GLU A 375 -18.38 40.67 15.07
CA GLU A 375 -18.25 39.20 15.22
C GLU A 375 -18.79 38.41 14.01
N ARG A 376 -19.74 38.99 13.28
CA ARG A 376 -20.34 38.34 12.10
C ARG A 376 -19.53 38.57 10.82
N HIS A 377 -18.63 39.56 10.78
CA HIS A 377 -17.90 39.94 9.56
C HIS A 377 -16.68 39.06 9.27
N ILE A 378 -16.84 37.74 9.28
CA ILE A 378 -15.76 36.74 9.18
C ILE A 378 -15.85 35.90 7.89
N PHE A 379 -16.46 36.44 6.83
CA PHE A 379 -16.66 35.75 5.56
C PHE A 379 -15.87 36.38 4.42
N ASP A 380 -15.46 35.57 3.47
CA ASP A 380 -15.00 36.00 2.15
C ASP A 380 -16.10 35.70 1.13
N GLN A 381 -16.64 36.75 0.50
CA GLN A 381 -17.81 36.64 -0.38
C GLN A 381 -17.59 35.64 -1.53
N SER A 382 -18.65 34.88 -1.83
CA SER A 382 -18.68 33.91 -2.93
C SER A 382 -20.10 33.58 -3.34
N GLN A 383 -20.26 33.18 -4.60
CA GLN A 383 -21.57 32.87 -5.19
C GLN A 383 -22.03 31.42 -4.93
N GLY A 384 -21.13 30.53 -4.49
CA GLY A 384 -21.45 29.09 -4.38
C GLY A 384 -20.74 28.34 -3.26
N MET A 385 -19.91 29.02 -2.47
CA MET A 385 -19.18 28.40 -1.36
C MET A 385 -19.27 29.30 -0.14
N LEU A 386 -19.39 28.70 1.03
CA LEU A 386 -19.24 29.44 2.28
C LEU A 386 -17.77 29.40 2.67
N LYS A 387 -17.11 30.56 2.70
CA LYS A 387 -15.70 30.69 3.09
C LYS A 387 -15.62 31.52 4.37
N VAL A 388 -15.12 30.94 5.44
CA VAL A 388 -14.81 31.68 6.67
C VAL A 388 -13.36 32.14 6.59
N TYR A 389 -13.17 33.46 6.61
CA TYR A 389 -11.87 34.10 6.42
C TYR A 389 -11.71 35.28 7.38
N VAL A 390 -10.52 35.36 7.96
CA VAL A 390 -10.13 36.42 8.88
C VAL A 390 -8.81 37.03 8.39
N GLU A 391 -8.78 38.34 8.12
CA GLU A 391 -7.57 38.99 7.63
C GLU A 391 -6.48 39.12 8.71
N ASN A 392 -6.88 39.57 9.90
CA ASN A 392 -6.01 39.78 11.06
C ASN A 392 -6.54 39.06 12.28
N ARG A 393 -5.65 38.56 13.14
CA ARG A 393 -6.02 37.79 14.34
C ARG A 393 -7.08 38.53 15.17
N ARG A 394 -8.26 37.93 15.32
CA ARG A 394 -9.38 38.48 16.09
C ARG A 394 -10.28 37.37 16.59
N GLN A 395 -10.96 37.60 17.72
CA GLN A 395 -11.96 36.67 18.26
C GLN A 395 -11.45 35.24 18.47
N GLY A 396 -10.16 35.10 18.79
CA GLY A 396 -9.52 33.79 18.98
C GLY A 396 -9.16 33.06 17.68
N LEU A 397 -9.44 33.64 16.51
CA LEU A 397 -9.07 33.14 15.18
C LEU A 397 -7.79 33.82 14.69
N ASN A 398 -6.87 33.05 14.11
CA ASN A 398 -5.68 33.55 13.44
C ASN A 398 -6.03 34.09 12.04
N GLY A 399 -5.09 34.81 11.40
CA GLY A 399 -5.31 35.29 10.04
C GLY A 399 -5.28 34.13 9.03
N GLY A 400 -6.26 34.05 8.13
CA GLY A 400 -6.34 33.02 7.10
C GLY A 400 -7.76 32.48 6.87
N TYR A 401 -7.83 31.41 6.09
CA TYR A 401 -9.06 30.63 5.91
C TYR A 401 -9.20 29.61 7.02
N HIS A 402 -10.40 29.51 7.58
CA HIS A 402 -10.73 28.57 8.65
C HIS A 402 -11.56 27.39 8.14
N VAL A 403 -12.49 27.64 7.21
CA VAL A 403 -13.25 26.57 6.55
C VAL A 403 -13.78 27.02 5.19
N MET A 404 -13.89 26.07 4.26
CA MET A 404 -14.58 26.22 2.99
C MET A 404 -15.63 25.12 2.84
N LEU A 405 -16.91 25.48 2.76
CA LEU A 405 -18.00 24.53 2.57
C LEU A 405 -18.59 24.64 1.17
N ARG A 406 -18.83 23.47 0.57
CA ARG A 406 -19.46 23.33 -0.74
C ARG A 406 -20.75 22.54 -0.61
N ALA A 407 -21.77 22.92 -1.38
CA ALA A 407 -23.03 22.19 -1.42
C ALA A 407 -23.02 21.15 -2.56
N PHE A 408 -23.41 19.92 -2.26
CA PHE A 408 -23.56 18.79 -3.16
C PHE A 408 -25.04 18.40 -3.23
N GLY A 409 -25.50 17.85 -4.36
CA GLY A 409 -26.86 17.34 -4.53
C GLY A 409 -26.85 15.88 -4.98
N ASP A 410 -28.00 15.20 -4.89
CA ASP A 410 -28.16 13.82 -5.37
C ASP A 410 -27.84 13.72 -6.88
N GLY A 411 -26.78 12.99 -7.22
CA GLY A 411 -26.50 12.54 -8.60
C GLY A 411 -26.05 13.59 -9.63
N GLY A 412 -25.70 14.82 -9.23
CA GLY A 412 -25.20 15.86 -10.15
C GLY A 412 -26.18 17.01 -10.44
N MET A 413 -26.23 17.50 -11.69
CA MET A 413 -27.04 18.68 -12.08
C MET A 413 -28.53 18.44 -11.79
N THR A 414 -29.12 19.35 -11.04
CA THR A 414 -30.42 19.15 -10.36
C THR A 414 -31.57 19.85 -11.08
N LEU A 415 -32.70 19.14 -11.17
CA LEU A 415 -33.98 19.69 -11.62
C LEU A 415 -34.65 20.52 -10.50
N PRO A 416 -35.60 21.44 -10.84
CA PRO A 416 -36.03 22.53 -9.95
C PRO A 416 -36.94 22.14 -8.78
N TRP A 417 -37.35 20.89 -8.66
CA TRP A 417 -38.40 20.46 -7.73
C TRP A 417 -37.92 19.18 -7.04
N GLU A 418 -37.69 19.26 -5.73
CA GLU A 418 -37.08 18.25 -4.83
C GLU A 418 -35.54 18.17 -4.82
N GLY A 419 -34.97 18.34 -3.63
CA GLY A 419 -33.57 18.02 -3.33
C GLY A 419 -33.07 18.76 -2.09
N SER A 420 -32.75 18.01 -1.03
CA SER A 420 -31.84 18.45 0.03
C SER A 420 -30.41 18.53 -0.52
N LEU A 421 -29.66 19.52 -0.07
CA LEU A 421 -28.25 19.70 -0.39
C LEU A 421 -27.39 19.19 0.77
N ASP A 422 -26.36 18.42 0.46
CA ASP A 422 -25.33 17.99 1.40
C ASP A 422 -24.19 19.01 1.44
N LEU A 423 -23.90 19.55 2.61
CA LEU A 423 -22.76 20.40 2.84
C LEU A 423 -21.51 19.55 3.04
N GLY A 424 -20.63 19.57 2.05
CA GLY A 424 -19.34 18.90 2.10
C GLY A 424 -18.28 19.78 2.77
N TRP A 425 -17.67 19.22 3.80
CA TRP A 425 -16.43 19.69 4.42
C TRP A 425 -15.24 18.93 3.83
N GLU A 426 -14.13 19.63 3.61
CA GLU A 426 -12.86 19.03 3.22
C GLU A 426 -11.71 19.66 4.02
N PRO A 427 -10.62 18.91 4.26
CA PRO A 427 -9.45 19.46 4.95
C PRO A 427 -8.81 20.59 4.11
N LEU A 428 -8.58 21.74 4.75
CA LEU A 428 -7.96 22.87 4.08
C LEU A 428 -6.48 22.61 3.76
N THR A 429 -6.07 23.09 2.60
CA THR A 429 -4.68 23.11 2.15
C THR A 429 -4.24 24.54 1.87
N ASP A 430 -2.94 24.78 2.02
CA ASP A 430 -2.33 26.04 1.62
C ASP A 430 -2.21 26.15 0.09
N ILE A 431 -1.64 27.26 -0.38
CA ILE A 431 -1.47 27.55 -1.82
C ILE A 431 -0.52 26.52 -2.50
N SER A 432 0.30 25.82 -1.72
CA SER A 432 1.20 24.76 -2.19
C SER A 432 0.59 23.36 -2.04
N SER A 433 -0.73 23.28 -1.80
CA SER A 433 -1.46 22.03 -1.55
C SER A 433 -0.94 21.25 -0.34
N ARG A 434 -0.35 21.94 0.65
CA ARG A 434 0.08 21.32 1.91
C ARG A 434 -1.04 21.39 2.94
N PRO A 435 -1.24 20.35 3.77
CA PRO A 435 -2.25 20.36 4.81
C PRO A 435 -2.04 21.52 5.79
N MET A 436 -3.10 22.26 6.09
CA MET A 436 -3.07 23.27 7.16
C MET A 436 -3.15 22.62 8.53
N ASN A 437 -2.65 23.32 9.56
CA ASN A 437 -2.81 22.88 10.94
C ASN A 437 -4.28 22.98 11.36
N MET A 438 -4.83 21.87 11.86
CA MET A 438 -6.20 21.83 12.36
C MET A 438 -6.26 22.37 13.79
N GLY A 439 -7.27 23.19 14.07
CA GLY A 439 -7.57 23.68 15.41
C GLY A 439 -8.62 24.80 15.41
N PRO A 440 -9.23 25.09 16.57
CA PRO A 440 -10.26 26.12 16.69
C PRO A 440 -9.84 27.52 16.24
N SER A 441 -8.55 27.82 16.32
CA SER A 441 -7.95 29.11 15.91
C SER A 441 -7.43 29.13 14.48
N ASP A 442 -7.26 27.98 13.83
CA ASP A 442 -6.67 27.80 12.50
C ASP A 442 -7.68 27.11 11.58
N ALA A 443 -7.31 26.05 10.85
CA ALA A 443 -8.26 25.31 10.02
C ALA A 443 -9.20 24.47 10.89
N TRP A 444 -10.50 24.58 10.67
CA TRP A 444 -11.50 23.89 11.47
C TRP A 444 -11.67 22.44 11.03
N ASP A 445 -11.67 21.53 12.00
CA ASP A 445 -12.02 20.13 11.80
C ASP A 445 -13.53 19.95 11.48
N ALA A 446 -13.92 18.76 11.03
CA ALA A 446 -15.29 18.51 10.58
C ALA A 446 -16.31 18.65 11.72
N GLU A 447 -15.97 18.16 12.92
CA GLU A 447 -16.84 18.25 14.10
C GLU A 447 -17.00 19.67 14.60
N PHE A 448 -15.90 20.43 14.68
CA PHE A 448 -15.91 21.83 15.07
C PHE A 448 -16.72 22.66 14.08
N THR A 449 -16.55 22.42 12.78
CA THR A 449 -17.30 23.11 11.73
C THR A 449 -18.80 22.86 11.86
N HIS A 450 -19.19 21.60 12.04
CA HIS A 450 -20.58 21.22 12.24
C HIS A 450 -21.20 21.89 13.47
N ASP A 451 -20.50 21.83 14.61
CA ASP A 451 -21.00 22.38 15.86
C ASP A 451 -21.05 23.92 15.80
N TRP A 452 -20.05 24.59 15.20
CA TRP A 452 -20.07 26.02 14.95
C TRP A 452 -21.23 26.43 14.03
N MET A 453 -21.50 25.65 12.98
CA MET A 453 -22.62 25.92 12.10
C MET A 453 -23.94 25.91 12.88
N LEU A 454 -24.21 24.85 13.63
CA LEU A 454 -25.47 24.72 14.37
C LEU A 454 -25.59 25.73 15.53
N ASP A 455 -24.52 25.93 16.29
CA ASP A 455 -24.56 26.68 17.54
C ASP A 455 -24.34 28.20 17.32
N LYS A 456 -23.76 28.62 16.17
CA LYS A 456 -23.46 30.03 15.85
C LYS A 456 -24.08 30.51 14.54
N LEU A 457 -23.72 29.88 13.41
CA LEU A 457 -24.12 30.37 12.08
C LEU A 457 -25.64 30.33 11.88
N CYS A 458 -26.28 29.20 12.21
CA CYS A 458 -27.72 29.02 12.01
C CYS A 458 -28.52 30.09 12.79
N PRO A 459 -28.29 30.30 14.10
CA PRO A 459 -28.91 31.40 14.84
C PRO A 459 -28.67 32.79 14.23
N TRP A 460 -27.45 33.09 13.77
CA TRP A 460 -27.16 34.38 13.14
C TRP A 460 -27.96 34.61 11.86
N VAL A 461 -28.07 33.59 11.00
CA VAL A 461 -28.84 33.65 9.76
C VAL A 461 -30.33 33.77 10.05
N GLU A 462 -30.86 33.00 11.01
CA GLU A 462 -32.26 33.08 11.41
C GLU A 462 -32.66 34.48 11.92
N GLU A 463 -31.80 35.07 12.76
CA GLU A 463 -31.99 36.43 13.28
C GLU A 463 -31.95 37.47 12.15
N TRP A 464 -30.96 37.36 11.25
CA TRP A 464 -30.79 38.28 10.13
C TRP A 464 -31.93 38.21 9.10
N VAL A 465 -32.37 37.01 8.71
CA VAL A 465 -33.52 36.86 7.79
C VAL A 465 -34.79 37.44 8.43
N THR A 466 -34.97 37.24 9.74
CA THR A 466 -36.12 37.78 10.47
C THR A 466 -36.08 39.31 10.52
N SER A 467 -34.91 39.91 10.77
CA SER A 467 -34.76 41.38 10.82
C SER A 467 -35.00 42.05 9.46
N GLN A 468 -34.47 41.47 8.38
CA GLN A 468 -34.69 41.96 7.01
C GLN A 468 -36.17 41.97 6.62
N ARG A 469 -36.93 40.92 7.01
CA ARG A 469 -38.39 40.85 6.80
C ARG A 469 -39.15 41.92 7.58
N THR A 470 -38.66 42.33 8.75
CA THR A 470 -39.29 43.41 9.53
C THR A 470 -39.00 44.81 8.98
N GLN A 471 -37.81 45.03 8.41
CA GLN A 471 -37.41 46.33 7.83
C GLN A 471 -38.04 46.60 6.45
N ASN A 472 -38.20 45.57 5.62
CA ASN A 472 -38.82 45.69 4.28
C ASN A 472 -40.36 45.79 4.30
N ARG A 473 -41.00 46.09 5.44
CA ARG A 473 -42.43 46.38 5.48
C ARG A 473 -42.70 47.84 5.10
N PRO A 474 -43.55 48.14 4.10
CA PRO A 474 -43.96 49.51 3.83
C PRO A 474 -44.62 50.12 5.07
N VAL A 475 -44.22 51.36 5.41
CA VAL A 475 -44.72 52.15 6.55
C VAL A 475 -46.25 52.35 6.51
N GLU A 476 -46.88 52.08 5.37
CA GLU A 476 -48.33 52.14 5.16
C GLU A 476 -49.15 50.99 5.78
N THR A 477 -48.61 50.16 6.67
CA THR A 477 -49.45 49.17 7.40
C THR A 477 -49.75 49.54 8.85
N ARG A 478 -49.40 50.76 9.28
CA ARG A 478 -49.77 51.28 10.61
C ARG A 478 -51.26 51.64 10.74
N TRP A 479 -51.95 52.01 9.66
CA TRP A 479 -53.38 52.36 9.66
C TRP A 479 -54.31 51.14 9.57
N PHE A 480 -53.89 50.06 8.91
CA PHE A 480 -54.67 48.81 8.83
C PHE A 480 -54.65 47.94 10.10
N LYS A 481 -53.87 48.31 11.14
CA LYS A 481 -53.92 47.63 12.45
C LYS A 481 -55.23 47.90 13.20
N TRP A 482 -55.91 49.03 12.97
CA TRP A 482 -57.23 49.29 13.56
C TRP A 482 -58.32 48.47 12.85
N PHE A 483 -58.31 48.40 11.51
CA PHE A 483 -59.37 47.70 10.77
C PHE A 483 -59.33 46.17 10.86
N ARG A 484 -58.22 45.56 11.30
CA ARG A 484 -58.12 44.09 11.50
C ARG A 484 -58.63 43.59 12.87
N SER A 485 -59.06 44.46 13.79
CA SER A 485 -59.63 44.00 15.07
C SER A 485 -61.14 43.71 15.01
N LEU A 486 -61.79 43.82 13.84
CA LEU A 486 -63.25 43.66 13.69
C LEU A 486 -63.70 42.66 12.61
N SER A 487 -62.77 41.98 11.93
CA SER A 487 -63.11 40.88 11.03
C SER A 487 -62.28 39.65 11.40
N GLY A 488 -62.95 38.68 12.02
CA GLY A 488 -62.42 37.35 12.34
C GLY A 488 -62.17 36.52 11.07
N THR A 489 -61.18 36.92 10.28
CA THR A 489 -60.66 36.17 9.14
C THR A 489 -59.21 35.86 9.41
N HIS A 490 -58.88 34.57 9.46
CA HIS A 490 -57.54 34.01 9.59
C HIS A 490 -56.58 34.64 8.58
N GLY A 491 -55.90 35.72 8.98
CA GLY A 491 -54.69 36.16 8.32
C GLY A 491 -53.59 35.20 8.73
N SER A 492 -53.09 34.42 7.76
CA SER A 492 -51.93 33.55 7.93
C SER A 492 -50.85 34.28 8.73
N SER A 493 -50.60 33.83 9.97
CA SER A 493 -49.36 34.14 10.65
C SER A 493 -48.25 33.59 9.77
N GLN A 494 -47.53 34.48 9.07
CA GLN A 494 -46.31 34.10 8.36
C GLN A 494 -45.40 33.43 9.40
N GLN A 495 -45.14 32.14 9.21
CA GLN A 495 -44.30 31.40 10.13
C GLN A 495 -42.92 32.05 10.23
N PRO A 496 -42.30 32.08 11.43
CA PRO A 496 -40.93 32.54 11.58
C PRO A 496 -40.02 31.73 10.64
N PHE A 497 -39.05 32.40 10.01
CA PHE A 497 -38.02 31.69 9.25
C PHE A 497 -37.24 30.82 10.24
N LYS A 498 -37.22 29.51 9.98
CA LYS A 498 -36.46 28.54 10.75
C LYS A 498 -35.63 27.75 9.77
N LEU A 499 -34.32 27.73 10.00
CA LEU A 499 -33.37 27.05 9.12
C LEU A 499 -33.49 25.54 9.36
N ASP A 500 -33.80 24.77 8.32
CA ASP A 500 -33.93 23.32 8.43
C ASP A 500 -32.60 22.64 8.09
N VAL A 501 -31.79 22.42 9.12
CA VAL A 501 -30.50 21.72 9.01
C VAL A 501 -30.63 20.35 9.65
N THR A 502 -30.50 19.31 8.84
CA THR A 502 -30.45 17.92 9.29
C THR A 502 -29.01 17.45 9.29
N SER A 503 -28.59 16.68 10.30
CA SER A 503 -27.23 16.16 10.39
C SER A 503 -27.26 14.64 10.47
N ASN A 504 -26.36 14.00 9.73
CA ASN A 504 -26.16 12.55 9.77
C ASN A 504 -25.36 12.10 10.99
N ALA A 505 -25.00 13.01 11.90
CA ALA A 505 -24.22 12.72 13.10
C ALA A 505 -25.03 11.97 14.17
N THR A 506 -25.24 10.66 13.97
CA THR A 506 -25.93 9.77 14.92
C THR A 506 -25.13 9.46 16.18
N LEU A 507 -23.82 9.72 16.15
CA LEU A 507 -22.92 9.48 17.28
C LEU A 507 -22.93 10.65 18.27
N PRO A 508 -22.71 10.38 19.58
CA PRO A 508 -22.55 11.42 20.59
C PRO A 508 -21.43 12.41 20.25
N ARG A 509 -21.60 13.71 20.61
CA ARG A 509 -20.59 14.77 20.41
C ARG A 509 -19.24 14.50 21.09
N HIS A 510 -19.17 13.54 22.02
CA HIS A 510 -17.96 13.20 22.77
C HIS A 510 -17.18 12.01 22.18
N GLY A 511 -17.73 11.35 21.16
CA GLY A 511 -17.16 10.18 20.50
C GLY A 511 -17.78 8.85 20.93
N VAL A 512 -17.25 7.77 20.36
CA VAL A 512 -17.63 6.39 20.66
C VAL A 512 -16.83 5.87 21.87
N GLY A 513 -17.50 5.23 22.80
CA GLY A 513 -16.93 4.65 24.03
C GLY A 513 -16.77 5.65 25.16
N THR A 514 -17.45 6.80 25.11
CA THR A 514 -17.20 7.95 26.00
C THR A 514 -18.47 8.49 26.66
N ALA A 515 -19.54 7.69 26.78
CA ALA A 515 -20.76 8.09 27.46
C ALA A 515 -20.49 8.64 28.86
N ARG A 516 -21.03 9.84 29.16
CA ARG A 516 -20.91 10.50 30.47
C ARG A 516 -22.14 10.27 31.33
N THR A 517 -23.28 9.98 30.74
CA THR A 517 -24.54 9.74 31.44
C THR A 517 -25.07 8.34 31.17
N LEU A 518 -25.93 7.82 32.05
CA LEU A 518 -26.60 6.53 31.80
C LEU A 518 -27.48 6.58 30.55
N LYS A 519 -28.08 7.74 30.27
CA LYS A 519 -28.86 7.97 29.05
C LYS A 519 -27.98 7.87 27.80
N GLU A 520 -26.79 8.47 27.83
CA GLU A 520 -25.81 8.34 26.75
C GLU A 520 -25.35 6.89 26.59
N LEU A 521 -25.05 6.19 27.68
CA LEU A 521 -24.63 4.78 27.64
C LEU A 521 -25.72 3.88 27.04
N ALA A 522 -26.99 4.08 27.43
CA ALA A 522 -28.11 3.34 26.88
C ALA A 522 -28.32 3.62 25.38
N ALA A 523 -28.18 4.89 24.96
CA ALA A 523 -28.21 5.27 23.54
C ALA A 523 -27.06 4.64 22.75
N GLU A 524 -25.88 4.58 23.36
CA GLU A 524 -24.68 3.99 22.76
C GLU A 524 -24.79 2.47 22.61
N ILE A 525 -25.30 1.76 23.61
CA ILE A 525 -25.59 0.32 23.53
C ILE A 525 -26.63 0.05 22.44
N THR A 526 -27.67 0.89 22.35
CA THR A 526 -28.68 0.80 21.28
C THR A 526 -28.04 1.01 19.90
N TYR A 527 -27.09 1.95 19.80
CA TYR A 527 -26.33 2.18 18.58
C TYR A 527 -25.50 0.95 18.18
N TYR A 528 -24.77 0.36 19.13
CA TYR A 528 -23.99 -0.88 18.90
C TYR A 528 -24.89 -2.01 18.39
N GLN A 529 -26.06 -2.18 19.01
CA GLN A 529 -27.05 -3.16 18.57
C GLN A 529 -27.45 -2.94 17.11
N MET A 530 -27.82 -1.71 16.73
CA MET A 530 -28.21 -1.38 15.35
C MET A 530 -27.05 -1.58 14.37
N HIS A 531 -25.83 -1.21 14.76
CA HIS A 531 -24.62 -1.37 13.97
C HIS A 531 -24.35 -2.84 13.66
N PHE A 532 -24.22 -3.69 14.68
CA PHE A 532 -23.92 -5.11 14.48
C PHE A 532 -25.08 -5.90 13.87
N HIS A 533 -26.31 -5.39 13.94
CA HIS A 533 -27.44 -5.95 13.19
C HIS A 533 -27.30 -5.75 11.68
N GLN A 534 -26.77 -4.61 11.24
CA GLN A 534 -26.55 -4.32 9.81
C GLN A 534 -25.21 -4.89 9.28
N HIS A 535 -24.25 -5.14 10.17
CA HIS A 535 -22.91 -5.62 9.84
C HIS A 535 -22.74 -7.11 10.09
N ASP A 536 -22.98 -7.95 9.08
CA ASP A 536 -22.83 -9.41 9.16
C ASP A 536 -21.68 -10.02 8.37
N LYS A 537 -21.00 -9.21 7.56
CA LYS A 537 -19.99 -9.71 6.60
C LYS A 537 -18.61 -9.96 7.22
N VAL A 538 -18.30 -9.31 8.34
CA VAL A 538 -16.99 -9.39 8.98
C VAL A 538 -17.13 -10.11 10.32
N PRO A 539 -16.30 -11.14 10.59
CA PRO A 539 -16.34 -11.86 11.85
C PRO A 539 -16.19 -10.95 13.07
N VAL A 540 -16.85 -11.34 14.16
CA VAL A 540 -16.79 -10.68 15.46
C VAL A 540 -15.85 -11.49 16.36
N HIS A 541 -14.95 -10.82 17.06
CA HIS A 541 -14.06 -11.45 18.03
C HIS A 541 -14.83 -11.94 19.27
N PRO A 542 -14.53 -13.14 19.81
CA PRO A 542 -15.22 -13.70 20.98
C PRO A 542 -15.20 -12.78 22.22
N GLU A 543 -14.17 -11.95 22.37
CA GLU A 543 -14.04 -11.00 23.47
C GLU A 543 -15.20 -9.98 23.51
N MET A 544 -15.73 -9.57 22.35
CA MET A 544 -16.88 -8.66 22.30
C MET A 544 -18.15 -9.33 22.85
N MET A 545 -18.38 -10.59 22.47
CA MET A 545 -19.49 -11.37 23.00
C MET A 545 -19.35 -11.58 24.51
N GLU A 546 -18.16 -11.98 24.96
CA GLU A 546 -17.86 -12.18 26.37
C GLU A 546 -18.11 -10.91 27.19
N ALA A 547 -17.65 -9.76 26.72
CA ALA A 547 -17.87 -8.47 27.38
C ALA A 547 -19.37 -8.17 27.60
N VAL A 548 -20.20 -8.37 26.57
CA VAL A 548 -21.65 -8.16 26.66
C VAL A 548 -22.28 -9.16 27.64
N LEU A 549 -21.92 -10.44 27.55
CA LEU A 549 -22.48 -11.48 28.41
C LEU A 549 -22.09 -11.30 29.88
N ILE A 550 -20.87 -10.84 30.18
CA ILE A 550 -20.44 -10.49 31.55
C ILE A 550 -21.35 -9.40 32.11
N LEU A 551 -21.65 -8.35 31.32
CA LEU A 551 -22.53 -7.28 31.76
C LEU A 551 -23.98 -7.76 31.94
N VAL A 552 -24.50 -8.56 31.01
CA VAL A 552 -25.82 -9.18 31.16
C VAL A 552 -25.89 -10.01 32.44
N ARG A 553 -24.90 -10.85 32.69
CA ARG A 553 -24.81 -11.72 33.88
C ARG A 553 -24.72 -10.92 35.18
N ARG A 554 -23.95 -9.82 35.18
CA ARG A 554 -23.75 -8.93 36.34
C ARG A 554 -25.05 -8.22 36.73
N HIS A 555 -25.79 -7.70 35.76
CA HIS A 555 -27.00 -6.92 35.99
C HIS A 555 -28.29 -7.75 36.02
N LEU A 556 -28.24 -9.06 35.76
CA LEU A 556 -29.42 -9.93 35.77
C LEU A 556 -30.20 -9.92 37.09
N LYS A 557 -29.52 -9.65 38.22
CA LYS A 557 -30.12 -9.58 39.57
C LYS A 557 -31.09 -8.41 39.73
N VAL A 558 -30.93 -7.33 38.96
CA VAL A 558 -31.77 -6.14 39.05
C VAL A 558 -32.90 -6.13 38.01
N VAL A 559 -32.93 -7.14 37.12
CA VAL A 559 -33.93 -7.26 36.05
C VAL A 559 -35.22 -7.91 36.57
N PRO A 560 -36.41 -7.28 36.39
CA PRO A 560 -37.70 -7.86 36.74
C PRO A 560 -38.00 -9.17 35.99
N ASP A 561 -38.87 -10.02 36.53
CA ASP A 561 -39.18 -11.35 35.97
C ASP A 561 -39.63 -11.36 34.50
N GLY A 562 -40.30 -10.29 34.04
CA GLY A 562 -40.67 -10.13 32.64
C GLY A 562 -39.46 -9.93 31.72
N GLY A 563 -38.46 -9.17 32.16
CA GLY A 563 -37.20 -8.97 31.43
C GLY A 563 -36.33 -10.22 31.43
N ARG A 564 -36.37 -11.02 32.51
CA ARG A 564 -35.65 -12.31 32.59
C ARG A 564 -36.14 -13.31 31.53
N GLY A 565 -37.45 -13.34 31.26
CA GLY A 565 -38.01 -14.17 30.17
C GLY A 565 -37.55 -13.73 28.78
N TYR A 566 -37.48 -12.42 28.54
CA TYR A 566 -36.97 -11.87 27.29
C TYR A 566 -35.50 -12.22 27.06
N ILE A 567 -34.65 -12.04 28.08
CA ILE A 567 -33.21 -12.36 28.00
C ILE A 567 -32.99 -13.86 27.73
N ALA A 568 -33.68 -14.73 28.48
CA ALA A 568 -33.60 -16.19 28.28
C ALA A 568 -33.97 -16.58 26.85
N SER A 569 -35.05 -16.01 26.31
CA SER A 569 -35.48 -16.26 24.93
C SER A 569 -34.45 -15.82 23.88
N LYS A 570 -33.82 -14.65 24.07
CA LYS A 570 -32.84 -14.11 23.11
C LYS A 570 -31.51 -14.84 23.12
N LEU A 571 -31.11 -15.38 24.27
CA LEU A 571 -29.88 -16.17 24.41
C LEU A 571 -30.10 -17.67 24.19
N HIS A 572 -31.31 -18.09 23.82
CA HIS A 572 -31.69 -19.49 23.66
C HIS A 572 -31.43 -20.36 24.91
N MET A 573 -31.68 -19.77 26.09
CA MET A 573 -31.47 -20.41 27.40
C MET A 573 -32.79 -20.62 28.13
N ASP A 574 -32.81 -21.56 29.07
CA ASP A 574 -33.95 -21.72 29.97
C ASP A 574 -33.99 -20.60 31.03
N LYS A 575 -35.20 -20.12 31.34
CA LYS A 575 -35.41 -19.01 32.29
C LYS A 575 -35.01 -19.41 33.72
N GLN A 576 -35.22 -20.67 34.12
CA GLN A 576 -34.99 -21.11 35.50
C GLN A 576 -33.50 -21.35 35.77
N SER A 577 -32.73 -21.73 34.76
CA SER A 577 -31.28 -21.97 34.84
C SER A 577 -30.42 -20.84 34.27
N LEU A 578 -30.98 -19.67 33.98
CA LEU A 578 -30.34 -18.62 33.19
C LEU A 578 -28.95 -18.21 33.71
N GLU A 579 -28.80 -17.99 35.02
CA GLU A 579 -27.50 -17.69 35.63
C GLU A 579 -26.48 -18.82 35.44
N ALA A 580 -26.87 -20.07 35.67
CA ALA A 580 -25.98 -21.22 35.58
C ALA A 580 -25.56 -21.48 34.12
N SER A 581 -26.49 -21.35 33.18
CA SER A 581 -26.22 -21.48 31.74
C SER A 581 -25.28 -20.38 31.23
N LEU A 582 -25.43 -19.14 31.72
CA LEU A 582 -24.50 -18.04 31.42
C LEU A 582 -23.11 -18.30 32.01
N ASP A 583 -23.04 -18.77 33.26
CA ASP A 583 -21.77 -19.07 33.93
C ASP A 583 -21.02 -20.21 33.21
N GLU A 584 -21.72 -21.24 32.73
CA GLU A 584 -21.14 -22.31 31.92
C GLU A 584 -20.64 -21.81 30.56
N LEU A 585 -21.40 -20.93 29.90
CA LEU A 585 -21.02 -20.35 28.61
C LEU A 585 -19.77 -19.46 28.74
N LEU A 586 -19.69 -18.66 29.81
CA LEU A 586 -18.54 -17.81 30.09
C LEU A 586 -17.29 -18.62 30.51
N ALA A 587 -17.46 -19.84 31.05
CA ALA A 587 -16.36 -20.70 31.46
C ALA A 587 -15.63 -21.38 30.28
N ASP A 588 -16.28 -21.57 29.12
CA ASP A 588 -15.67 -22.18 27.94
C ASP A 588 -15.72 -21.23 26.73
N ARG A 589 -14.67 -20.41 26.59
CA ARG A 589 -14.54 -19.44 25.48
C ARG A 589 -14.66 -20.06 24.08
N ARG A 590 -14.43 -21.37 23.91
CA ARG A 590 -14.59 -22.05 22.61
C ARG A 590 -16.06 -22.18 22.19
N LYS A 591 -17.00 -22.12 23.14
CA LYS A 591 -18.44 -22.11 22.87
C LYS A 591 -18.95 -20.72 22.44
N LEU A 592 -18.15 -19.66 22.64
CA LEU A 592 -18.44 -18.30 22.19
C LEU A 592 -18.10 -18.17 20.69
N VAL A 593 -18.85 -18.86 19.84
CA VAL A 593 -18.80 -18.60 18.39
C VAL A 593 -19.52 -17.28 18.17
N ALA A 594 -18.77 -16.21 17.88
CA ALA A 594 -19.34 -14.87 17.76
C ALA A 594 -19.62 -14.53 16.29
N TRP A 595 -20.81 -14.87 15.82
CA TRP A 595 -21.39 -14.23 14.63
C TRP A 595 -22.03 -12.90 15.05
N SER A 596 -22.13 -11.96 14.11
CA SER A 596 -22.74 -10.64 14.37
C SER A 596 -24.20 -10.75 14.85
N GLY A 597 -24.95 -11.74 14.34
CA GLY A 597 -26.33 -12.00 14.75
C GLY A 597 -26.45 -12.41 16.22
N ASP A 598 -25.54 -13.23 16.72
CA ASP A 598 -25.53 -13.63 18.14
C ASP A 598 -25.17 -12.42 19.01
N LEU A 599 -24.21 -11.58 18.56
CA LEU A 599 -23.84 -10.36 19.25
C LEU A 599 -25.01 -9.35 19.29
N ASP A 600 -25.77 -9.20 18.20
CA ASP A 600 -27.01 -8.40 18.15
C ASP A 600 -28.00 -8.87 19.23
N LEU A 601 -28.25 -10.18 19.32
CA LEU A 601 -29.16 -10.74 20.33
C LEU A 601 -28.67 -10.46 21.76
N ALA A 602 -27.38 -10.60 22.02
CA ALA A 602 -26.79 -10.28 23.32
C ALA A 602 -26.89 -8.77 23.64
N LEU A 603 -26.67 -7.89 22.66
CA LEU A 603 -26.79 -6.44 22.81
C LEU A 603 -28.25 -5.99 23.03
N ARG A 604 -29.23 -6.71 22.48
CA ARG A 604 -30.65 -6.49 22.79
C ARG A 604 -30.98 -6.82 24.25
N CYS A 605 -30.35 -7.84 24.83
CA CYS A 605 -30.45 -8.13 26.26
C CYS A 605 -29.88 -6.97 27.09
N LEU A 606 -28.71 -6.47 26.71
CA LEU A 606 -28.09 -5.33 27.38
C LEU A 606 -28.92 -4.05 27.23
N THR A 607 -29.51 -3.82 26.06
CA THR A 607 -30.43 -2.70 25.82
C THR A 607 -31.63 -2.77 26.76
N GLU A 608 -32.25 -3.94 26.93
CA GLU A 608 -33.38 -4.10 27.87
C GLU A 608 -32.98 -3.81 29.33
N ILE A 609 -31.74 -4.16 29.72
CA ILE A 609 -31.19 -3.87 31.05
C ILE A 609 -31.00 -2.35 31.25
N PHE A 610 -30.39 -1.66 30.29
CA PHE A 610 -30.00 -0.25 30.42
C PHE A 610 -31.10 0.75 30.00
N ARG A 611 -32.17 0.30 29.33
CA ARG A 611 -33.29 1.14 28.87
C ARG A 611 -34.29 1.47 29.98
N LYS A 612 -34.41 0.63 31.00
CA LYS A 612 -35.26 0.90 32.17
C LYS A 612 -34.47 1.75 33.15
N GLU A 613 -35.10 2.78 33.72
CA GLU A 613 -34.51 3.76 34.64
C GLU A 613 -34.03 3.14 35.97
N PHE A 614 -33.04 2.24 35.90
CA PHE A 614 -32.31 1.80 37.06
C PHE A 614 -31.28 2.86 37.41
N SER A 615 -31.29 3.33 38.65
CA SER A 615 -30.24 4.17 39.21
C SER A 615 -28.96 3.35 39.40
N LEU A 616 -28.25 3.08 38.30
CA LEU A 616 -26.90 2.52 38.37
C LEU A 616 -25.95 3.56 38.98
N SER A 617 -25.04 3.10 39.84
CA SER A 617 -24.02 3.99 40.40
C SER A 617 -23.06 4.48 39.29
N PRO A 618 -22.40 5.64 39.45
CA PRO A 618 -21.37 6.08 38.52
C PRO A 618 -20.27 5.03 38.29
N SER A 619 -19.91 4.26 39.33
CA SER A 619 -18.92 3.18 39.22
C SER A 619 -19.39 2.02 38.35
N GLU A 620 -20.67 1.65 38.40
CA GLU A 620 -21.22 0.62 37.51
C GLU A 620 -21.28 1.09 36.06
N ARG A 621 -21.58 2.38 35.83
CA ARG A 621 -21.49 2.99 34.50
C ARG A 621 -20.07 2.92 33.97
N ASP A 622 -19.08 3.34 34.75
CA ASP A 622 -17.68 3.36 34.31
C ASP A 622 -17.14 1.94 34.07
N TYR A 623 -17.57 0.97 34.87
CA TYR A 623 -17.30 -0.45 34.62
C TYR A 623 -17.93 -0.94 33.30
N ALA A 624 -19.20 -0.60 33.04
CA ALA A 624 -19.86 -0.97 31.79
C ALA A 624 -19.17 -0.36 30.56
N ILE A 625 -18.77 0.92 30.64
CA ILE A 625 -18.00 1.59 29.57
C ILE A 625 -16.66 0.89 29.35
N HIS A 626 -15.96 0.54 30.43
CA HIS A 626 -14.69 -0.18 30.33
C HIS A 626 -14.87 -1.56 29.66
N MET A 627 -15.88 -2.32 30.07
CA MET A 627 -16.18 -3.63 29.50
C MET A 627 -16.58 -3.55 28.03
N LEU A 628 -17.30 -2.51 27.61
CA LEU A 628 -17.74 -2.32 26.22
C LEU A 628 -16.65 -1.75 25.30
N LYS A 629 -15.45 -1.47 25.80
CA LYS A 629 -14.34 -0.92 25.01
C LYS A 629 -13.98 -1.75 23.76
N PRO A 630 -14.00 -3.09 23.76
CA PRO A 630 -13.77 -3.88 22.54
C PRO A 630 -14.81 -3.59 21.45
N LEU A 631 -16.09 -3.41 21.82
CA LEU A 631 -17.15 -3.05 20.87
C LEU A 631 -16.96 -1.62 20.35
N ALA A 632 -16.66 -0.68 21.25
CA ALA A 632 -16.38 0.70 20.89
C ALA A 632 -15.23 0.80 19.88
N ASN A 633 -14.15 0.05 20.11
CA ASN A 633 -13.00 0.01 19.21
C ASN A 633 -13.36 -0.59 17.85
N ARG A 634 -14.14 -1.67 17.83
CA ARG A 634 -14.59 -2.28 16.56
C ARG A 634 -15.52 -1.36 15.77
N VAL A 635 -16.42 -0.65 16.43
CA VAL A 635 -17.30 0.32 15.78
C VAL A 635 -16.50 1.48 15.18
N LYS A 636 -15.49 2.00 15.89
CA LYS A 636 -14.56 3.01 15.35
C LYS A 636 -13.80 2.51 14.13
N GLU A 637 -13.33 1.27 14.19
CA GLU A 637 -12.66 0.60 13.07
C GLU A 637 -13.58 0.48 11.85
N ASP A 638 -14.84 0.07 12.04
CA ASP A 638 -15.84 0.00 10.98
C ASP A 638 -16.13 1.39 10.37
N PHE A 639 -16.14 2.46 11.16
CA PHE A 639 -16.26 3.83 10.64
C PHE A 639 -15.07 4.28 9.81
N ILE A 640 -13.85 3.96 10.23
CA ILE A 640 -12.66 4.15 9.38
C ILE A 640 -12.88 3.40 8.07
N CYS A 641 -13.30 2.14 8.12
CA CYS A 641 -13.52 1.36 6.91
C CYS A 641 -14.53 2.01 5.98
N TYR A 642 -15.63 2.55 6.52
CA TYR A 642 -16.62 3.27 5.73
C TYR A 642 -16.11 4.55 5.11
N ALA A 643 -15.29 5.31 5.84
CA ALA A 643 -14.66 6.49 5.30
C ALA A 643 -13.71 6.17 4.13
N PHE A 644 -13.16 4.95 4.05
CA PHE A 644 -12.28 4.54 2.95
C PHE A 644 -12.93 3.57 1.96
N SER A 645 -14.17 3.13 2.20
CA SER A 645 -14.98 2.38 1.26
C SER A 645 -15.82 3.32 0.41
N GLU A 646 -15.25 3.81 -0.69
CA GLU A 646 -16.01 4.44 -1.76
C GLU A 646 -17.02 3.40 -2.29
N LYS A 647 -18.32 3.60 -2.04
CA LYS A 647 -19.35 2.78 -2.66
C LYS A 647 -19.64 3.28 -4.06
#